data_AF-A0A178VUN1-F1
#
_entry.id   AF-A0A178VUN1-F1
#
_cell.length_a   1.000
_cell.length_b   1.000
_cell.length_c   1.000
_cell.angle_alpha   90.00
_cell.angle_beta   90.00
_cell.angle_gamma   90.00
#
_symmetry.space_group_name_H-M   'P 1'
#
loop_
_entity.id
_entity.type
_entity.pdbx_description
1 polymer ?
#
loop_
_entity_poly.entity_id
_entity_poly.type
_entity_poly.pdbx_seq_one_letter_code
_entity_poly.pdbx_strand_id
1 'polypeptide(L)'
;MQQTMSRFRILPLSIFLCFVSLFFCTESFTHQNGVVPSFDPSYSSPLLVKKDQRTSVVATEFGNISAVQIGDGYHIQFITLEPNALLLPLLLHSDMVFFVHTGTGILNWIDEESERKLELRRGDVFRLRSGTVFYVHSNEKLRVYAIFNVGKCLNDPCLGAYSSVRDLLLGFDDRTLRSAFAVPEDILRKIRDATKPPLIVNALPRNRTQGLEEDKWQSRLVRLFVSVEDVTDHLAMKPIVDTNKKKSRTFNVFEEDPDFENNNGRSIVVDEKDLDALKGSRFGVFMVNLTKGSMIGPHWNPSACEISIVLEGEGMVRVVNQQSLSSCKNDRKSESFMVEEGDVFVVPKFHPMAQMSFENSSFVFMGFSTSAKTNHPQFLVGQSSVLKVLDRDVVAVSFNLSNETIKGLLKAQKESMIFECASCAEGELSKLMREIEERKRREEEEIERRRKEEEEARKREEAKRREEEEAKRREEEETERKKREEEEARKREEERKREEEEAKRREEERKKREEEAEQARKREEEREKEEEMAKKREEERQRKEREEVERKRREEQERKRREEEARKREEERKREEEMAKRREQERQRKEREEVERKIREEQERKREEEMAKRREQERQKKEREEMERKKREEEARKTEEEMAKIREEERQRKEREDVERKRREEEAMRREEERKREEEAAKRAEEERRKKEEEEEKRRWPPQPKPPEEI
;
A
#
# COMPACT_ATOMS: atom_id res chain seq x y z
N MET A 1 34.60 -77.49 28.42
CA MET A 1 33.81 -76.90 29.51
C MET A 1 33.19 -75.60 28.98
N GLN A 2 31.86 -75.50 29.10
CA GLN A 2 30.94 -74.34 28.99
C GLN A 2 31.47 -73.03 28.37
N GLN A 3 30.91 -72.55 27.26
CA GLN A 3 29.68 -71.73 27.20
C GLN A 3 29.63 -70.57 28.20
N THR A 4 29.89 -69.36 27.71
CA THR A 4 29.07 -68.18 28.02
C THR A 4 28.94 -67.31 26.77
N MET A 5 27.80 -67.46 26.10
CA MET A 5 27.24 -66.46 25.21
C MET A 5 26.67 -65.29 26.03
N SER A 6 26.65 -64.10 25.42
CA SER A 6 25.45 -63.25 25.22
C SER A 6 25.61 -61.77 25.62
N ARG A 7 25.28 -60.93 24.62
CA ARG A 7 24.64 -59.59 24.67
C ARG A 7 25.53 -58.35 24.78
N PHE A 8 26.07 -57.93 23.64
CA PHE A 8 25.93 -56.53 23.23
C PHE A 8 24.63 -56.38 22.43
N ARG A 9 23.63 -55.70 23.00
CA ARG A 9 22.41 -55.32 22.29
C ARG A 9 22.77 -54.20 21.31
N ILE A 10 22.60 -54.49 20.03
CA ILE A 10 22.43 -53.52 18.96
C ILE A 10 21.15 -52.73 19.30
N LEU A 11 21.30 -51.44 19.61
CA LEU A 11 20.17 -50.49 19.66
C LEU A 11 19.85 -50.08 18.21
N PRO A 12 18.58 -50.01 17.81
CA PRO A 12 18.20 -49.74 16.43
C PRO A 12 18.49 -48.28 16.04
N LEU A 13 18.87 -48.09 14.77
CA LEU A 13 19.14 -46.81 14.12
C LEU A 13 18.00 -45.77 14.21
N SER A 14 16.83 -46.11 14.78
CA SER A 14 15.69 -45.21 14.90
C SER A 14 15.78 -44.24 16.10
N ILE A 15 16.68 -44.45 17.07
CA ILE A 15 16.80 -43.57 18.25
C ILE A 15 17.82 -42.43 18.02
N PHE A 16 18.80 -42.62 17.12
CA PHE A 16 19.77 -41.58 16.77
C PHE A 16 19.20 -40.52 15.80
N LEU A 17 18.21 -40.91 14.99
CA LEU A 17 17.46 -40.02 14.11
C LEU A 17 16.49 -39.08 14.85
N CYS A 18 16.19 -39.34 16.13
CA CYS A 18 15.37 -38.45 16.97
C CYS A 18 16.18 -37.39 17.75
N PHE A 19 17.50 -37.54 17.88
CA PHE A 19 18.33 -36.53 18.59
C PHE A 19 18.93 -35.48 17.65
N VAL A 20 19.04 -35.76 16.34
CA VAL A 20 19.49 -34.77 15.34
C VAL A 20 18.32 -33.86 14.89
N SER A 21 17.07 -34.29 15.05
CA SER A 21 15.88 -33.45 14.80
C SER A 21 15.52 -32.53 15.96
N LEU A 22 16.08 -32.70 17.16
CA LEU A 22 15.84 -31.84 18.32
C LEU A 22 16.86 -30.70 18.50
N PHE A 23 17.97 -30.70 17.75
CA PHE A 23 18.95 -29.59 17.77
C PHE A 23 18.70 -28.52 16.70
N PHE A 24 17.74 -28.73 15.78
CA PHE A 24 17.27 -27.71 14.82
C PHE A 24 15.94 -27.04 15.20
N CYS A 25 15.40 -27.31 16.39
CA CYS A 25 14.09 -26.78 16.83
C CYS A 25 14.12 -25.88 18.08
N THR A 26 15.26 -25.33 18.48
CA THR A 26 15.30 -24.34 19.59
C THR A 26 16.21 -23.15 19.29
N GLU A 27 15.85 -22.36 18.28
CA GLU A 27 16.29 -20.95 18.10
C GLU A 27 15.17 -20.22 17.33
N SER A 28 13.96 -20.27 17.85
CA SER A 28 12.81 -19.47 17.38
C SER A 28 11.85 -19.29 18.55
N PHE A 29 12.14 -18.35 19.45
CA PHE A 29 11.18 -17.37 19.99
C PHE A 29 11.80 -16.56 21.14
N THR A 30 11.52 -15.25 21.10
CA THR A 30 11.77 -14.21 22.11
C THR A 30 13.19 -13.61 22.21
N HIS A 31 13.48 -12.61 21.37
CA HIS A 31 13.49 -11.22 21.82
C HIS A 31 13.54 -10.26 20.62
N GLN A 32 12.61 -9.30 20.63
CA GLN A 32 12.59 -8.13 19.76
C GLN A 32 13.91 -7.36 19.90
N ASN A 33 14.55 -7.03 18.77
CA ASN A 33 15.20 -5.74 18.54
C ASN A 33 15.41 -5.55 17.03
N GLY A 34 15.13 -4.34 16.58
CA GLY A 34 14.84 -4.00 15.20
C GLY A 34 15.94 -4.36 14.20
N VAL A 35 15.53 -5.07 13.15
CA VAL A 35 16.18 -5.01 11.84
C VAL A 35 15.10 -4.60 10.86
N VAL A 36 15.09 -3.28 10.60
CA VAL A 36 14.38 -2.69 9.47
C VAL A 36 14.87 -3.41 8.22
N PRO A 37 14.01 -4.01 7.38
CA PRO A 37 14.43 -4.50 6.08
C PRO A 37 15.05 -3.31 5.35
N SER A 38 16.31 -3.47 4.96
CA SER A 38 17.07 -2.46 4.21
C SER A 38 16.21 -1.91 3.08
N PHE A 39 15.92 -0.62 3.21
CA PHE A 39 15.08 0.18 2.35
C PHE A 39 15.72 0.25 0.96
N ASP A 40 15.27 -0.62 0.05
CA ASP A 40 15.62 -0.55 -1.36
C ASP A 40 14.77 0.58 -1.99
N PRO A 41 15.33 1.66 -2.57
CA PRO A 41 14.56 2.82 -3.01
C PRO A 41 13.72 2.59 -4.27
N SER A 42 13.58 1.34 -4.74
CA SER A 42 12.89 0.95 -5.98
C SER A 42 11.62 0.13 -5.76
N TYR A 43 10.90 0.33 -4.64
CA TYR A 43 9.63 -0.37 -4.38
C TYR A 43 8.52 0.14 -5.31
N SER A 44 8.28 -0.57 -6.41
CA SER A 44 6.96 -0.68 -7.00
C SER A 44 6.07 -1.42 -5.99
N SER A 45 4.97 -0.82 -5.55
CA SER A 45 4.01 -1.51 -4.67
C SER A 45 3.46 -2.75 -5.40
N PRO A 46 3.25 -3.88 -4.70
CA PRO A 46 2.77 -5.08 -5.36
C PRO A 46 1.40 -4.82 -6.00
N LEU A 47 1.25 -5.19 -7.28
CA LEU A 47 -0.03 -5.08 -7.99
C LEU A 47 -1.09 -6.05 -7.46
N LEU A 48 -0.69 -7.06 -6.68
CA LEU A 48 -1.55 -8.07 -6.09
C LEU A 48 -1.09 -8.40 -4.67
N VAL A 49 -2.04 -8.39 -3.73
CA VAL A 49 -1.89 -8.88 -2.36
C VAL A 49 -2.93 -9.96 -2.13
N LYS A 50 -2.48 -11.19 -1.89
CA LYS A 50 -3.38 -12.32 -1.64
C LYS A 50 -4.03 -12.23 -0.26
N LYS A 51 -5.21 -12.83 -0.11
CA LYS A 51 -5.98 -12.80 1.16
C LYS A 51 -5.18 -13.30 2.38
N ASP A 52 -4.34 -14.30 2.22
CA ASP A 52 -3.48 -14.89 3.25
C ASP A 52 -2.28 -14.01 3.62
N GLN A 53 -1.91 -13.06 2.76
CA GLN A 53 -0.80 -12.13 2.97
C GLN A 53 -1.21 -10.88 3.76
N ARG A 54 -2.48 -10.74 4.12
CA ARG A 54 -3.00 -9.60 4.88
C ARG A 54 -2.46 -9.60 6.32
N THR A 55 -2.09 -8.44 6.82
CA THR A 55 -1.59 -8.31 8.20
C THR A 55 -2.75 -8.30 9.18
N SER A 56 -2.75 -9.19 10.18
CA SER A 56 -3.76 -9.16 11.26
C SER A 56 -3.47 -8.00 12.21
N VAL A 57 -4.43 -7.09 12.39
CA VAL A 57 -4.35 -5.94 13.30
C VAL A 57 -5.03 -6.28 14.63
N VAL A 58 -6.20 -6.90 14.57
CA VAL A 58 -6.97 -7.35 15.74
C VAL A 58 -7.56 -8.72 15.42
N ALA A 59 -7.46 -9.64 16.37
CA ALA A 59 -8.14 -10.93 16.32
C ALA A 59 -8.74 -11.22 17.69
N THR A 60 -10.05 -11.43 17.73
CA THR A 60 -10.83 -11.73 18.94
C THR A 60 -11.84 -12.82 18.60
N GLU A 61 -12.45 -13.43 19.62
CA GLU A 61 -13.55 -14.39 19.42
C GLU A 61 -14.81 -13.75 18.79
N PHE A 62 -14.94 -12.42 18.88
CA PHE A 62 -16.11 -11.66 18.40
C PHE A 62 -15.87 -10.97 17.05
N GLY A 63 -14.69 -11.15 16.46
CA GLY A 63 -14.35 -10.52 15.19
C GLY A 63 -12.86 -10.35 14.94
N ASN A 64 -12.53 -9.96 13.72
CA ASN A 64 -11.16 -9.69 13.29
C ASN A 64 -11.06 -8.41 12.46
N ILE A 65 -9.87 -7.81 12.49
CA ILE A 65 -9.45 -6.72 11.62
C ILE A 65 -8.15 -7.14 10.99
N SER A 66 -8.13 -7.20 9.67
CA SER A 66 -6.92 -7.41 8.86
C SER A 66 -6.68 -6.20 7.99
N ALA A 67 -5.44 -5.96 7.59
CA ALA A 67 -5.06 -4.78 6.85
C ALA A 67 -4.08 -5.08 5.71
N VAL A 68 -4.13 -4.21 4.70
CA VAL A 68 -3.23 -4.18 3.56
C VAL A 68 -2.69 -2.76 3.40
N GLN A 69 -1.38 -2.63 3.32
CA GLN A 69 -0.70 -1.38 3.04
C GLN A 69 -0.35 -1.32 1.55
N ILE A 70 -0.87 -0.31 0.84
CA ILE A 70 -0.58 -0.07 -0.57
C ILE A 70 0.29 1.19 -0.68
N GLY A 71 1.57 0.98 -0.96
CA GLY A 71 2.59 2.03 -0.98
C GLY A 71 2.68 2.81 0.34
N ASP A 72 3.20 4.03 0.27
CA ASP A 72 3.47 4.87 1.44
C ASP A 72 2.26 5.65 1.97
N GLY A 73 1.07 5.50 1.37
CA GLY A 73 -0.05 6.43 1.63
C GLY A 73 -1.43 5.83 1.80
N TYR A 74 -1.68 4.59 1.36
CA TYR A 74 -3.01 3.99 1.40
C TYR A 74 -3.03 2.76 2.29
N HIS A 75 -3.96 2.76 3.25
CA HIS A 75 -4.14 1.67 4.19
C HIS A 75 -5.57 1.15 4.09
N ILE A 76 -5.75 -0.14 3.82
CA ILE A 76 -7.07 -0.77 3.68
C ILE A 76 -7.27 -1.71 4.86
N GLN A 77 -8.41 -1.63 5.53
CA GLN A 77 -8.79 -2.56 6.58
C GLN A 77 -10.05 -3.34 6.22
N PHE A 78 -10.03 -4.61 6.59
CA PHE A 78 -11.12 -5.57 6.47
C PHE A 78 -11.60 -5.88 7.87
N ILE A 79 -12.73 -5.28 8.24
CA ILE A 79 -13.34 -5.40 9.57
C ILE A 79 -14.44 -6.44 9.49
N THR A 80 -14.29 -7.53 10.24
CA THR A 80 -15.32 -8.56 10.41
C THR A 80 -15.78 -8.56 11.86
N LEU A 81 -17.07 -8.33 12.07
CA LEU A 81 -17.72 -8.42 13.39
C LEU A 81 -18.68 -9.60 13.37
N GLU A 82 -18.58 -10.48 14.37
CA GLU A 82 -19.55 -11.56 14.58
C GLU A 82 -20.89 -11.00 15.10
N PRO A 83 -22.00 -11.75 14.98
CA PRO A 83 -23.31 -11.29 15.45
C PRO A 83 -23.30 -10.85 16.92
N ASN A 84 -23.94 -9.72 17.22
CA ASN A 84 -23.93 -9.07 18.53
C ASN A 84 -22.53 -8.65 19.01
N ALA A 85 -21.58 -8.38 18.12
CA ALA A 85 -20.28 -7.81 18.51
C ALA A 85 -20.33 -6.27 18.56
N LEU A 86 -19.51 -5.68 19.45
CA LEU A 86 -19.30 -4.26 19.59
C LEU A 86 -17.83 -3.93 19.32
N LEU A 87 -17.59 -3.13 18.28
CA LEU A 87 -16.32 -2.43 18.07
C LEU A 87 -16.29 -1.21 18.99
N LEU A 88 -15.35 -1.20 19.94
CA LEU A 88 -15.26 -0.14 20.94
C LEU A 88 -14.94 1.24 20.34
N PRO A 89 -15.21 2.35 21.06
CA PRO A 89 -14.98 3.70 20.56
C PRO A 89 -13.54 3.99 20.13
N LEU A 90 -13.42 4.49 18.90
CA LEU A 90 -12.16 4.82 18.22
C LEU A 90 -12.19 6.27 17.72
N LEU A 91 -11.11 7.01 17.95
CA LEU A 91 -10.85 8.31 17.33
C LEU A 91 -10.15 8.11 15.98
N LEU A 92 -10.73 8.61 14.90
CA LEU A 92 -10.14 8.56 13.56
C LEU A 92 -9.02 9.58 13.38
N HIS A 93 -7.87 9.14 12.89
CA HIS A 93 -6.73 10.03 12.55
C HIS A 93 -6.74 10.47 11.09
N SER A 94 -7.43 9.70 10.23
CA SER A 94 -7.59 9.98 8.81
C SER A 94 -9.04 9.74 8.39
N ASP A 95 -9.46 10.36 7.29
CA ASP A 95 -10.76 10.08 6.70
C ASP A 95 -10.90 8.59 6.38
N MET A 96 -12.03 8.02 6.75
CA MET A 96 -12.40 6.63 6.51
C MET A 96 -13.52 6.60 5.49
N VAL A 97 -13.24 6.10 4.30
CA VAL A 97 -14.29 5.76 3.31
C VAL A 97 -14.47 4.25 3.36
N PHE A 98 -15.70 3.78 3.52
CA PHE A 98 -15.95 2.36 3.67
C PHE A 98 -17.15 1.88 2.85
N PHE A 99 -17.12 0.58 2.56
CA PHE A 99 -18.14 -0.19 1.87
C PHE A 99 -18.58 -1.37 2.75
N VAL A 100 -19.88 -1.55 2.90
CA VAL A 100 -20.46 -2.67 3.65
C VAL A 100 -20.67 -3.88 2.72
N HIS A 101 -19.83 -4.90 2.87
CA HIS A 101 -19.85 -6.08 2.01
C HIS A 101 -20.99 -7.05 2.35
N THR A 102 -21.18 -7.39 3.63
CA THR A 102 -22.25 -8.28 4.10
C THR A 102 -22.71 -7.93 5.50
N GLY A 103 -23.94 -8.34 5.84
CA GLY A 103 -24.52 -8.21 7.17
C GLY A 103 -25.14 -6.84 7.45
N THR A 104 -25.58 -6.66 8.69
CA THR A 104 -26.23 -5.44 9.17
C THR A 104 -25.66 -5.01 10.52
N GLY A 105 -25.63 -3.71 10.75
CA GLY A 105 -25.12 -3.14 12.00
C GLY A 105 -25.58 -1.70 12.20
N ILE A 106 -25.15 -1.10 13.31
CA ILE A 106 -25.43 0.28 13.66
C ILE A 106 -24.10 0.98 13.87
N LEU A 107 -23.81 1.95 13.01
CA LEU A 107 -22.71 2.88 13.17
C LEU A 107 -23.18 4.06 14.01
N ASN A 108 -22.43 4.35 15.08
CA ASN A 108 -22.64 5.52 15.91
C ASN A 108 -21.39 6.38 15.87
N TRP A 109 -21.55 7.69 15.73
CA TRP A 109 -20.44 8.63 15.76
C TRP A 109 -20.86 9.96 16.35
N ILE A 110 -19.87 10.73 16.81
CA ILE A 110 -20.08 12.03 17.44
C ILE A 110 -19.82 13.12 16.40
N ASP A 111 -20.77 14.04 16.24
CA ASP A 111 -20.71 15.17 15.31
C ASP A 111 -21.11 16.47 16.01
N GLU A 112 -20.21 17.46 15.99
CA GLU A 112 -20.26 18.77 16.67
C GLU A 112 -20.63 18.71 18.16
N GLU A 113 -21.88 18.38 18.49
CA GLU A 113 -22.41 18.31 19.85
C GLU A 113 -23.42 17.16 20.06
N SER A 114 -23.63 16.28 19.07
CA SER A 114 -24.65 15.23 19.12
C SER A 114 -24.16 13.88 18.60
N GLU A 115 -24.66 12.81 19.20
CA GLU A 115 -24.49 11.46 18.66
C GLU A 115 -25.41 11.26 17.46
N ARG A 116 -24.81 10.79 16.37
CA ARG A 116 -25.48 10.40 15.14
C ARG A 116 -25.46 8.88 15.04
N LYS A 117 -26.54 8.34 14.47
CA LYS A 117 -26.72 6.91 14.24
C LYS A 117 -27.04 6.65 12.79
N LEU A 118 -26.51 5.55 12.26
CA LEU A 118 -26.77 5.06 10.92
C LEU A 118 -26.89 3.54 10.96
N GLU A 119 -28.00 3.02 10.44
CA GLU A 119 -28.14 1.59 10.17
C GLU A 119 -27.32 1.25 8.92
N LEU A 120 -26.36 0.34 9.07
CA LEU A 120 -25.55 -0.18 7.99
C LEU A 120 -26.20 -1.41 7.38
N ARG A 121 -26.25 -1.44 6.05
CA ARG A 121 -26.76 -2.55 5.24
C ARG A 121 -25.77 -2.90 4.13
N ARG A 122 -25.86 -4.12 3.62
CA ARG A 122 -25.07 -4.56 2.46
C ARG A 122 -25.22 -3.57 1.31
N GLY A 123 -24.10 -3.12 0.76
CA GLY A 123 -24.05 -2.17 -0.35
C GLY A 123 -23.81 -0.73 0.05
N ASP A 124 -23.92 -0.39 1.34
CA ASP A 124 -23.78 0.98 1.79
C ASP A 124 -22.33 1.47 1.65
N VAL A 125 -22.18 2.64 1.05
CA VAL A 125 -20.97 3.45 0.99
C VAL A 125 -21.16 4.69 1.85
N PHE A 126 -20.18 4.95 2.71
CA PHE A 126 -20.20 6.11 3.59
C PHE A 126 -18.78 6.59 3.93
N ARG A 127 -18.69 7.83 4.43
CA ARG A 127 -17.43 8.45 4.88
C ARG A 127 -17.56 8.99 6.29
N LEU A 128 -16.58 8.67 7.12
CA LEU A 128 -16.31 9.38 8.37
C LEU A 128 -15.09 10.29 8.21
N ARG A 129 -15.18 11.52 8.73
CA ARG A 129 -14.07 12.48 8.68
C ARG A 129 -13.03 12.15 9.76
N SER A 130 -11.79 12.51 9.49
CA SER A 130 -10.73 12.57 10.50
C SER A 130 -11.18 13.41 11.71
N GLY A 131 -10.76 13.00 12.89
CA GLY A 131 -11.16 13.60 14.18
C GLY A 131 -12.49 13.08 14.73
N THR A 132 -13.26 12.29 13.98
CA THR A 132 -14.53 11.73 14.47
C THR A 132 -14.28 10.53 15.41
N VAL A 133 -14.99 10.52 16.54
CA VAL A 133 -15.10 9.35 17.42
C VAL A 133 -16.28 8.51 16.97
N PHE A 134 -16.05 7.22 16.72
CA PHE A 134 -17.10 6.30 16.26
C PHE A 134 -16.99 4.93 16.95
N TYR A 135 -18.10 4.20 16.96
CA TYR A 135 -18.18 2.81 17.39
C TYR A 135 -19.25 2.07 16.57
N VAL A 136 -19.13 0.75 16.46
CA VAL A 136 -20.01 -0.05 15.59
C VAL A 136 -20.57 -1.23 16.36
N HIS A 137 -21.89 -1.41 16.29
CA HIS A 137 -22.58 -2.58 16.81
C HIS A 137 -23.06 -3.46 15.65
N SER A 138 -22.67 -4.73 15.63
CA SER A 138 -23.13 -5.71 14.65
C SER A 138 -24.42 -6.38 15.13
N ASN A 139 -25.47 -6.36 14.30
CA ASN A 139 -26.69 -7.14 14.53
C ASN A 139 -26.54 -8.56 13.94
N GLU A 140 -25.99 -8.62 12.73
CA GLU A 140 -25.62 -9.83 12.01
C GLU A 140 -24.14 -9.77 11.66
N LYS A 141 -23.56 -10.90 11.22
CA LYS A 141 -22.15 -10.98 10.83
C LYS A 141 -21.79 -9.90 9.80
N LEU A 142 -21.15 -8.83 10.28
CA LEU A 142 -20.93 -7.60 9.52
C LEU A 142 -19.52 -7.61 8.96
N ARG A 143 -19.38 -7.41 7.65
CA ARG A 143 -18.09 -7.24 6.97
C ARG A 143 -18.03 -5.87 6.33
N VAL A 144 -17.04 -5.07 6.73
CA VAL A 144 -16.82 -3.70 6.25
C VAL A 144 -15.41 -3.60 5.69
N TYR A 145 -15.28 -3.05 4.48
CA TYR A 145 -14.00 -2.76 3.84
C TYR A 145 -13.79 -1.25 3.87
N ALA A 146 -12.69 -0.80 4.44
CA ALA A 146 -12.43 0.62 4.69
C ALA A 146 -11.06 1.01 4.16
N ILE A 147 -10.97 2.16 3.50
CA ILE A 147 -9.72 2.77 3.08
C ILE A 147 -9.44 4.02 3.90
N PHE A 148 -8.16 4.19 4.24
CA PHE A 148 -7.61 5.29 4.99
C PHE A 148 -6.46 5.93 4.21
N ASN A 149 -6.39 7.26 4.25
CA ASN A 149 -5.26 8.03 3.72
C ASN A 149 -4.30 8.36 4.86
N VAL A 150 -3.44 7.41 5.22
CA VAL A 150 -2.47 7.55 6.31
C VAL A 150 -1.19 8.16 5.71
N GLY A 151 -1.13 9.50 5.68
CA GLY A 151 0.05 10.22 5.20
C GLY A 151 1.19 10.22 6.22
N LYS A 152 2.40 10.56 5.79
CA LYS A 152 3.53 10.81 6.70
C LYS A 152 3.30 12.14 7.42
N CYS A 153 3.10 12.14 8.74
CA CYS A 153 3.30 13.37 9.52
C CYS A 153 4.76 13.41 9.99
N LEU A 154 5.43 14.55 9.79
CA LEU A 154 6.70 14.92 10.45
C LEU A 154 7.79 13.83 10.59
N ASN A 155 8.01 13.00 9.56
CA ASN A 155 9.05 11.96 9.50
C ASN A 155 9.00 10.82 10.56
N ASP A 156 7.87 10.64 11.25
CA ASP A 156 7.57 9.46 12.07
C ASP A 156 6.38 8.70 11.42
N PRO A 157 6.21 7.37 11.57
CA PRO A 157 4.99 6.67 11.18
C PRO A 157 3.82 7.15 12.05
N CYS A 158 3.35 8.35 11.76
CA CYS A 158 2.46 9.09 12.63
C CYS A 158 1.07 8.50 12.57
N LEU A 159 0.73 7.79 13.65
CA LEU A 159 -0.60 7.36 14.06
C LEU A 159 -1.26 6.42 13.03
N GLY A 160 -1.58 5.20 13.45
CA GLY A 160 -2.37 4.28 12.61
C GLY A 160 -3.73 4.90 12.22
N ALA A 161 -4.60 4.12 11.56
CA ALA A 161 -5.91 4.62 11.10
C ALA A 161 -6.75 5.29 12.20
N TYR A 162 -6.62 4.83 13.45
CA TYR A 162 -7.34 5.32 14.63
C TYR A 162 -6.62 4.99 15.93
N SER A 163 -7.07 5.60 17.04
CA SER A 163 -6.67 5.23 18.41
C SER A 163 -7.88 4.99 19.30
N SER A 164 -7.73 4.07 20.27
CA SER A 164 -8.75 3.87 21.29
C SER A 164 -8.87 5.11 22.17
N VAL A 165 -10.10 5.54 22.45
CA VAL A 165 -10.35 6.64 23.39
C VAL A 165 -9.74 6.32 24.77
N ARG A 166 -9.82 5.07 25.22
CA ARG A 166 -9.23 4.66 26.51
C ARG A 166 -7.72 4.91 26.53
N ASP A 167 -7.02 4.57 25.45
CA ASP A 167 -5.57 4.76 25.37
C ASP A 167 -5.19 6.25 25.32
N LEU A 168 -5.97 7.05 24.58
CA LEU A 168 -5.80 8.51 24.53
C LEU A 168 -5.99 9.14 25.92
N LEU A 169 -7.01 8.67 26.66
CA LEU A 169 -7.30 9.17 27.99
C LEU A 169 -6.23 8.79 29.01
N LEU A 170 -5.79 7.52 29.00
CA LEU A 170 -4.81 7.00 29.93
C LEU A 170 -3.36 7.40 29.61
N GLY A 171 -3.15 8.05 28.46
CA GLY A 171 -1.87 8.66 28.10
C GLY A 171 -1.51 9.90 28.93
N PHE A 172 -2.49 10.56 29.56
CA PHE A 172 -2.25 11.67 30.49
C PHE A 172 -1.80 11.16 31.87
N ASP A 173 -1.05 11.99 32.60
CA ASP A 173 -0.66 11.72 33.98
C ASP A 173 -1.83 11.91 34.96
N ASP A 174 -1.72 11.26 36.12
CA ASP A 174 -2.80 11.23 37.11
C ASP A 174 -3.17 12.61 37.65
N ARG A 175 -2.19 13.52 37.79
CA ARG A 175 -2.45 14.88 38.27
C ARG A 175 -3.30 15.65 37.27
N THR A 176 -2.99 15.51 35.98
CA THR A 176 -3.77 16.11 34.89
C THR A 176 -5.19 15.55 34.86
N LEU A 177 -5.35 14.22 34.86
CA LEU A 177 -6.68 13.59 34.85
C LEU A 177 -7.52 13.94 36.07
N ARG A 178 -6.91 13.98 37.27
CA ARG A 178 -7.60 14.33 38.52
C ARG A 178 -8.13 15.75 38.49
N SER A 179 -7.31 16.66 37.98
CA SER A 179 -7.67 18.07 37.87
C SER A 179 -8.71 18.30 36.78
N ALA A 180 -8.57 17.63 35.63
CA ALA A 180 -9.47 17.79 34.48
C ALA A 180 -10.87 17.21 34.72
N PHE A 181 -10.97 16.00 35.28
CA PHE A 181 -12.27 15.35 35.56
C PHE A 181 -12.86 15.74 36.93
N ALA A 182 -12.12 16.46 37.76
CA ALA A 182 -12.51 16.77 39.14
C ALA A 182 -12.90 15.51 39.95
N VAL A 183 -12.23 14.39 39.70
CA VAL A 183 -12.50 13.10 40.37
C VAL A 183 -11.51 12.81 41.50
N PRO A 184 -11.94 12.12 42.57
CA PRO A 184 -11.05 11.56 43.57
C PRO A 184 -10.00 10.58 42.99
N GLU A 185 -8.85 10.46 43.67
CA GLU A 185 -7.74 9.62 43.22
C GLU A 185 -8.09 8.12 43.21
N ASP A 186 -8.97 7.66 44.10
CA ASP A 186 -9.40 6.25 44.13
C ASP A 186 -10.17 5.86 42.87
N ILE A 187 -10.91 6.78 42.25
CA ILE A 187 -11.60 6.54 40.98
C ILE A 187 -10.59 6.36 39.85
N LEU A 188 -9.58 7.23 39.76
CA LEU A 188 -8.54 7.13 38.74
C LEU A 188 -7.71 5.85 38.86
N ARG A 189 -7.37 5.45 40.10
CA ARG A 189 -6.70 4.15 40.35
C ARG A 189 -7.55 3.00 39.83
N LYS A 190 -8.85 2.97 40.14
CA LYS A 190 -9.77 1.94 39.61
C LYS A 190 -9.80 1.92 38.07
N ILE A 191 -9.75 3.07 37.41
CA ILE A 191 -9.76 3.13 35.93
C ILE A 191 -8.43 2.60 35.35
N ARG A 192 -7.29 2.91 35.97
CA ARG A 192 -5.96 2.39 35.57
C ARG A 192 -5.81 0.90 35.85
N ASP A 193 -6.26 0.45 37.01
CA ASP A 193 -6.18 -0.94 37.44
C ASP A 193 -7.15 -1.85 36.65
N ALA A 194 -8.17 -1.26 36.01
CA ALA A 194 -9.08 -2.00 35.16
C ALA A 194 -8.36 -2.62 33.95
N THR A 195 -8.56 -3.92 33.75
CA THR A 195 -8.03 -4.65 32.60
C THR A 195 -8.53 -4.04 31.29
N LYS A 196 -7.61 -3.78 30.36
CA LYS A 196 -7.95 -3.27 29.02
C LYS A 196 -8.77 -4.34 28.27
N PRO A 197 -10.02 -4.04 27.88
CA PRO A 197 -10.80 -4.97 27.06
C PRO A 197 -10.20 -5.09 25.65
N PRO A 198 -10.43 -6.22 24.95
CA PRO A 198 -10.10 -6.31 23.54
C PRO A 198 -10.91 -5.28 22.73
N LEU A 199 -10.41 -4.88 21.55
CA LEU A 199 -11.04 -3.83 20.74
C LEU A 199 -12.45 -4.21 20.26
N ILE A 200 -12.68 -5.51 20.04
CA ILE A 200 -13.98 -6.07 19.69
C ILE A 200 -14.42 -6.95 20.85
N VAL A 201 -15.61 -6.68 21.38
CA VAL A 201 -16.21 -7.37 22.53
C VAL A 201 -17.60 -7.88 22.17
N ASN A 202 -18.14 -8.81 22.95
CA ASN A 202 -19.56 -9.12 22.89
C ASN A 202 -20.39 -7.92 23.37
N ALA A 203 -21.40 -7.53 22.61
CA ALA A 203 -22.44 -6.64 23.11
C ALA A 203 -23.27 -7.42 24.13
N LEU A 204 -23.38 -6.92 25.36
CA LEU A 204 -24.13 -7.58 26.44
C LEU A 204 -25.53 -8.04 25.96
N PRO A 205 -26.00 -9.24 26.34
CA PRO A 205 -27.24 -9.80 25.81
C PRO A 205 -28.46 -8.95 26.16
N ARG A 206 -29.29 -8.68 25.14
CA ARG A 206 -30.67 -8.16 25.23
C ARG A 206 -31.58 -9.14 26.00
N ASN A 207 -31.50 -9.17 27.33
CA ASN A 207 -32.55 -9.84 28.10
C ASN A 207 -33.79 -8.94 28.20
N ARG A 208 -34.84 -9.35 27.46
CA ARG A 208 -36.20 -8.80 27.52
C ARG A 208 -36.77 -8.94 28.94
N THR A 209 -36.86 -7.84 29.67
CA THR A 209 -38.05 -7.41 30.44
C THR A 209 -37.69 -6.11 31.19
N GLN A 210 -37.74 -4.99 30.48
CA GLN A 210 -38.12 -3.65 30.96
C GLN A 210 -37.77 -2.66 29.83
N GLY A 211 -38.79 -2.28 29.05
CA GLY A 211 -38.68 -1.11 28.19
C GLY A 211 -38.54 0.12 29.08
N LEU A 212 -37.32 0.65 29.17
CA LEU A 212 -36.95 1.98 29.69
C LEU A 212 -35.41 2.20 29.74
N GLU A 213 -34.56 1.20 29.39
CA GLU A 213 -33.09 1.33 29.46
C GLU A 213 -32.34 1.31 28.11
N GLU A 214 -33.03 1.28 26.96
CA GLU A 214 -32.36 1.35 25.64
C GLU A 214 -31.73 2.75 25.40
N ASP A 215 -32.30 3.80 26.01
CA ASP A 215 -31.81 5.19 25.96
C ASP A 215 -30.63 5.48 26.90
N LYS A 216 -30.32 4.59 27.85
CA LYS A 216 -29.46 4.90 29.01
C LYS A 216 -27.96 4.68 28.77
N TRP A 217 -27.59 3.80 27.84
CA TRP A 217 -26.19 3.58 27.43
C TRP A 217 -25.70 4.63 26.43
N GLN A 218 -26.57 4.98 25.47
CA GLN A 218 -26.33 5.98 24.43
C GLN A 218 -26.11 7.36 25.06
N SER A 219 -27.02 7.75 25.97
CA SER A 219 -26.89 9.02 26.72
C SER A 219 -25.70 9.06 27.69
N ARG A 220 -25.20 7.92 28.19
CA ARG A 220 -24.00 7.87 29.05
C ARG A 220 -22.69 8.13 28.31
N LEU A 221 -22.55 7.62 27.07
CA LEU A 221 -21.39 7.92 26.23
C LEU A 221 -21.41 9.39 25.78
N VAL A 222 -22.58 9.90 25.38
CA VAL A 222 -22.75 11.33 25.03
C VAL A 222 -22.38 12.25 26.21
N ARG A 223 -22.83 11.95 27.44
CA ARG A 223 -22.45 12.72 28.64
C ARG A 223 -20.94 12.70 28.95
N LEU A 224 -20.20 11.70 28.47
CA LEU A 224 -18.75 11.61 28.66
C LEU A 224 -17.95 12.49 27.69
N PHE A 225 -18.54 12.87 26.55
CA PHE A 225 -17.88 13.66 25.50
C PHE A 225 -18.49 15.04 25.28
N VAL A 226 -19.72 15.29 25.76
CA VAL A 226 -20.41 16.58 25.66
C VAL A 226 -20.56 17.16 27.08
N SER A 227 -19.64 18.05 27.47
CA SER A 227 -19.80 18.90 28.66
C SER A 227 -20.78 20.02 28.36
N VAL A 228 -22.08 19.78 28.50
CA VAL A 228 -23.07 20.84 28.68
C VAL A 228 -24.15 20.34 29.63
N GLU A 229 -24.01 20.67 30.92
CA GLU A 229 -25.05 20.43 31.92
C GLU A 229 -26.00 21.63 32.12
N ASP A 230 -25.97 22.66 31.26
CA ASP A 230 -26.70 23.92 31.51
C ASP A 230 -27.57 24.50 30.34
N VAL A 231 -28.05 23.70 29.37
CA VAL A 231 -28.98 24.26 28.33
C VAL A 231 -30.18 23.35 28.01
N THR A 232 -30.63 22.50 28.94
CA THR A 232 -31.75 21.57 28.66
C THR A 232 -33.16 22.12 28.92
N ASP A 233 -33.35 23.36 29.36
CA ASP A 233 -34.70 23.86 29.72
C ASP A 233 -35.39 24.85 28.75
N HIS A 234 -34.79 25.23 27.61
CA HIS A 234 -35.43 26.21 26.71
C HIS A 234 -35.53 25.87 25.22
N LEU A 235 -35.19 24.65 24.78
CA LEU A 235 -35.34 24.27 23.36
C LEU A 235 -36.03 22.92 23.17
N ALA A 236 -37.23 22.76 23.75
CA ALA A 236 -38.17 21.74 23.30
C ALA A 236 -38.79 22.17 21.95
N MET A 237 -37.97 22.22 20.90
CA MET A 237 -38.48 22.26 19.52
C MET A 237 -38.84 20.82 19.12
N LYS A 238 -40.14 20.59 18.91
CA LYS A 238 -40.69 19.37 18.29
C LYS A 238 -39.93 19.04 17.00
N PRO A 239 -39.67 17.76 16.68
CA PRO A 239 -39.01 17.39 15.44
C PRO A 239 -39.91 17.79 14.26
N ILE A 240 -39.47 18.79 13.50
CA ILE A 240 -40.02 19.08 12.19
C ILE A 240 -39.60 17.91 11.31
N VAL A 241 -40.55 17.03 11.01
CA VAL A 241 -40.42 16.05 9.92
C VAL A 241 -40.40 16.87 8.63
N ASP A 242 -39.21 17.17 8.13
CA ASP A 242 -39.01 17.69 6.79
C ASP A 242 -39.41 16.61 5.78
N THR A 243 -40.67 16.64 5.36
CA THR A 243 -41.16 15.97 4.15
C THR A 243 -40.69 16.73 2.92
N ASN A 244 -39.39 16.68 2.65
CA ASN A 244 -38.82 17.01 1.35
C ASN A 244 -37.65 16.04 1.15
N LYS A 245 -37.64 15.30 0.04
CA LYS A 245 -36.61 14.31 -0.34
C LYS A 245 -35.20 14.84 -0.06
N LYS A 246 -34.68 14.59 1.14
CA LYS A 246 -33.27 14.81 1.49
C LYS A 246 -32.52 13.70 0.79
N LYS A 247 -31.55 14.05 -0.06
CA LYS A 247 -30.57 13.11 -0.60
C LYS A 247 -30.15 12.16 0.54
N SER A 248 -30.25 10.85 0.30
CA SER A 248 -29.84 9.85 1.28
C SER A 248 -28.44 10.18 1.79
N ARG A 249 -28.22 10.09 3.11
CA ARG A 249 -26.90 10.33 3.72
C ARG A 249 -25.91 9.22 3.35
N THR A 250 -26.40 8.07 2.92
CA THR A 250 -25.65 6.92 2.43
C THR A 250 -25.97 6.66 0.97
N PHE A 251 -25.04 6.02 0.26
CA PHE A 251 -25.26 5.56 -1.11
C PHE A 251 -25.23 4.04 -1.11
N ASN A 252 -26.29 3.37 -1.59
CA ASN A 252 -26.32 1.91 -1.66
C ASN A 252 -26.10 1.44 -3.11
N VAL A 253 -24.96 0.80 -3.37
CA VAL A 253 -24.56 0.40 -4.73
C VAL A 253 -25.43 -0.70 -5.35
N PHE A 254 -26.30 -1.36 -4.57
CA PHE A 254 -27.19 -2.40 -5.06
C PHE A 254 -28.62 -1.91 -5.32
N GLU A 255 -28.99 -0.75 -4.77
CA GLU A 255 -30.33 -0.15 -4.95
C GLU A 255 -30.36 0.91 -6.08
N GLU A 256 -29.20 1.51 -6.39
CA GLU A 256 -29.06 2.53 -7.43
C GLU A 256 -28.84 1.91 -8.82
N ASP A 257 -29.23 2.65 -9.87
CA ASP A 257 -29.05 2.24 -11.25
C ASP A 257 -27.55 2.23 -11.62
N PRO A 258 -27.04 1.19 -12.30
CA PRO A 258 -25.64 1.13 -12.71
C PRO A 258 -25.34 2.14 -13.83
N ASP A 259 -24.12 2.69 -13.82
CA ASP A 259 -23.63 3.59 -14.89
C ASP A 259 -23.52 2.87 -16.25
N PHE A 260 -23.31 1.56 -16.21
CA PHE A 260 -23.24 0.70 -17.38
C PHE A 260 -23.82 -0.67 -17.06
N GLU A 261 -24.66 -1.19 -17.96
CA GLU A 261 -25.18 -2.55 -17.89
C GLU A 261 -25.44 -3.12 -19.28
N ASN A 262 -25.04 -4.37 -19.48
CA ASN A 262 -25.41 -5.19 -20.62
C ASN A 262 -25.42 -6.68 -20.22
N ASN A 263 -25.61 -7.58 -21.20
CA ASN A 263 -25.64 -9.02 -20.95
C ASN A 263 -24.32 -9.60 -20.40
N ASN A 264 -23.21 -8.86 -20.53
CA ASN A 264 -21.86 -9.30 -20.17
C ASN A 264 -21.41 -8.77 -18.79
N GLY A 265 -22.17 -7.86 -18.20
CA GLY A 265 -21.88 -7.33 -16.88
C GLY A 265 -22.46 -5.95 -16.62
N ARG A 266 -22.16 -5.43 -15.43
CA ARG A 266 -22.55 -4.09 -14.99
C ARG A 266 -21.46 -3.42 -14.18
N SER A 267 -21.44 -2.09 -14.17
CA SER A 267 -20.56 -1.30 -13.32
C SER A 267 -21.25 -0.06 -12.78
N ILE A 268 -20.89 0.32 -11.56
CA ILE A 268 -21.35 1.54 -10.89
C ILE A 268 -20.17 2.23 -10.22
N VAL A 269 -20.11 3.56 -10.32
CA VAL A 269 -19.13 4.43 -9.69
C VAL A 269 -19.87 5.38 -8.76
N VAL A 270 -19.29 5.60 -7.59
CA VAL A 270 -19.81 6.50 -6.56
C VAL A 270 -18.75 7.58 -6.32
N ASP A 271 -19.06 8.79 -6.76
CA ASP A 271 -18.17 9.94 -6.66
C ASP A 271 -18.79 11.09 -5.83
N GLU A 272 -18.11 12.24 -5.75
CA GLU A 272 -18.56 13.41 -4.97
C GLU A 272 -19.86 14.07 -5.47
N LYS A 273 -20.33 13.72 -6.68
CA LYS A 273 -21.62 14.16 -7.23
C LYS A 273 -22.77 13.30 -6.71
N ASP A 274 -22.52 12.00 -6.56
CA ASP A 274 -23.51 11.01 -6.14
C ASP A 274 -23.71 11.03 -4.63
N LEU A 275 -22.60 11.09 -3.89
CA LEU A 275 -22.59 11.11 -2.43
C LEU A 275 -21.90 12.37 -1.91
N ASP A 276 -22.69 13.30 -1.37
CA ASP A 276 -22.19 14.56 -0.81
C ASP A 276 -21.14 14.34 0.29
N ALA A 277 -21.20 13.21 1.01
CA ALA A 277 -20.21 12.84 2.02
C ALA A 277 -18.79 12.65 1.43
N LEU A 278 -18.66 12.28 0.15
CA LEU A 278 -17.37 12.13 -0.52
C LEU A 278 -16.74 13.47 -0.95
N LYS A 279 -17.44 14.59 -0.85
CA LYS A 279 -16.88 15.92 -1.20
C LYS A 279 -15.65 16.25 -0.35
N GLY A 280 -14.54 16.52 -1.02
CA GLY A 280 -13.25 16.75 -0.36
C GLY A 280 -12.58 15.49 0.18
N SER A 281 -13.14 14.30 -0.07
CA SER A 281 -12.45 13.03 0.10
C SER A 281 -11.40 12.87 -1.01
N ARG A 282 -10.39 12.03 -0.75
CA ARG A 282 -9.45 11.58 -1.79
C ARG A 282 -9.92 10.31 -2.49
N PHE A 283 -11.04 9.74 -2.05
CA PHE A 283 -11.50 8.44 -2.52
C PHE A 283 -12.91 8.48 -3.09
N GLY A 284 -13.08 7.80 -4.23
CA GLY A 284 -14.37 7.34 -4.73
C GLY A 284 -14.48 5.81 -4.55
N VAL A 285 -15.68 5.27 -4.76
CA VAL A 285 -15.91 3.81 -4.74
C VAL A 285 -16.43 3.39 -6.10
N PHE A 286 -16.09 2.19 -6.55
CA PHE A 286 -16.69 1.60 -7.74
C PHE A 286 -16.95 0.13 -7.51
N MET A 287 -17.88 -0.44 -8.27
CA MET A 287 -18.19 -1.86 -8.27
C MET A 287 -18.39 -2.34 -9.69
N VAL A 288 -17.85 -3.52 -9.98
CA VAL A 288 -17.98 -4.20 -11.26
C VAL A 288 -18.48 -5.62 -11.01
N ASN A 289 -19.44 -6.03 -11.82
CA ASN A 289 -19.90 -7.41 -11.91
C ASN A 289 -19.75 -7.88 -13.36
N LEU A 290 -18.84 -8.82 -13.59
CA LEU A 290 -18.69 -9.51 -14.87
C LEU A 290 -19.40 -10.85 -14.83
N THR A 291 -20.28 -11.08 -15.81
CA THR A 291 -20.82 -12.42 -16.04
C THR A 291 -19.75 -13.36 -16.57
N LYS A 292 -19.99 -14.66 -16.52
CA LYS A 292 -19.04 -15.68 -16.97
C LYS A 292 -18.56 -15.44 -18.41
N GLY A 293 -17.28 -15.71 -18.68
CA GLY A 293 -16.69 -15.57 -20.01
C GLY A 293 -16.76 -14.14 -20.58
N SER A 294 -16.83 -13.13 -19.73
CA SER A 294 -16.89 -11.71 -20.10
C SER A 294 -15.64 -10.95 -19.69
N MET A 295 -15.38 -9.81 -20.34
CA MET A 295 -14.26 -8.93 -20.00
C MET A 295 -14.68 -7.46 -19.95
N ILE A 296 -14.00 -6.68 -19.11
CA ILE A 296 -13.87 -5.24 -19.34
C ILE A 296 -12.79 -5.05 -20.40
N GLY A 297 -13.16 -4.39 -21.50
CA GLY A 297 -12.26 -4.12 -22.60
C GLY A 297 -10.99 -3.38 -22.18
N PRO A 298 -9.90 -3.50 -22.95
CA PRO A 298 -8.64 -2.81 -22.64
C PRO A 298 -8.85 -1.30 -22.47
N HIS A 299 -8.49 -0.77 -21.30
CA HIS A 299 -8.70 0.64 -20.95
C HIS A 299 -7.65 1.14 -19.95
N TRP A 300 -7.56 2.45 -19.74
CA TRP A 300 -6.78 3.01 -18.63
C TRP A 300 -7.54 4.11 -17.92
N ASN A 301 -7.15 4.35 -16.67
CA ASN A 301 -7.69 5.45 -15.88
C ASN A 301 -6.80 6.69 -15.96
N PRO A 302 -7.34 7.85 -16.41
CA PRO A 302 -6.55 9.06 -16.55
C PRO A 302 -6.40 9.86 -15.26
N SER A 303 -7.24 9.63 -14.25
CA SER A 303 -7.31 10.50 -13.07
C SER A 303 -7.10 9.81 -11.73
N ALA A 304 -7.21 8.47 -11.68
CA ALA A 304 -7.14 7.70 -10.44
C ALA A 304 -6.34 6.41 -10.60
N CYS A 305 -5.77 5.95 -9.49
CA CYS A 305 -5.39 4.56 -9.28
C CYS A 305 -6.61 3.78 -8.78
N GLU A 306 -6.77 2.55 -9.27
CA GLU A 306 -7.80 1.63 -8.80
C GLU A 306 -7.21 0.66 -7.77
N ILE A 307 -7.82 0.58 -6.60
CA ILE A 307 -7.50 -0.42 -5.59
C ILE A 307 -8.73 -1.30 -5.38
N SER A 308 -8.69 -2.49 -5.97
CA SER A 308 -9.83 -3.39 -6.08
C SER A 308 -9.73 -4.56 -5.11
N ILE A 309 -10.87 -4.97 -4.57
CA ILE A 309 -11.08 -6.08 -3.65
C ILE A 309 -12.08 -7.03 -4.31
N VAL A 310 -11.65 -8.29 -4.51
CA VAL A 310 -12.53 -9.31 -5.10
C VAL A 310 -13.59 -9.74 -4.08
N LEU A 311 -14.84 -9.68 -4.49
CA LEU A 311 -16.01 -9.99 -3.66
C LEU A 311 -16.56 -11.39 -3.91
N GLU A 312 -16.56 -11.84 -5.16
CA GLU A 312 -17.12 -13.13 -5.56
C GLU A 312 -16.44 -13.65 -6.82
N GLY A 313 -16.17 -14.96 -6.82
CA GLY A 313 -15.60 -15.68 -7.94
C GLY A 313 -14.11 -15.42 -8.16
N GLU A 314 -13.68 -15.63 -9.40
CA GLU A 314 -12.28 -15.57 -9.81
C GLU A 314 -12.15 -14.89 -11.17
N GLY A 315 -11.00 -14.26 -11.39
CA GLY A 315 -10.73 -13.52 -12.62
C GLY A 315 -9.26 -13.41 -12.95
N MET A 316 -8.99 -13.04 -14.19
CA MET A 316 -7.66 -12.69 -14.67
C MET A 316 -7.57 -11.19 -14.89
N VAL A 317 -6.53 -10.58 -14.33
CA VAL A 317 -6.23 -9.17 -14.56
C VAL A 317 -4.91 -9.10 -15.33
N ARG A 318 -4.92 -8.35 -16.43
CA ARG A 318 -3.73 -8.05 -17.22
C ARG A 318 -3.48 -6.56 -17.18
N VAL A 319 -2.28 -6.15 -16.78
CA VAL A 319 -1.83 -4.76 -16.69
C VAL A 319 -0.63 -4.59 -17.61
N VAL A 320 -0.66 -3.57 -18.46
CA VAL A 320 0.46 -3.20 -19.32
C VAL A 320 1.30 -2.17 -18.58
N ASN A 321 2.56 -2.52 -18.32
CA ASN A 321 3.52 -1.61 -17.70
C ASN A 321 3.97 -0.59 -18.72
N GLN A 322 3.99 0.69 -18.35
CA GLN A 322 4.58 1.71 -19.20
C GLN A 322 6.09 1.46 -19.29
N GLN A 323 6.63 1.40 -20.51
CA GLN A 323 8.07 1.34 -20.71
C GLN A 323 8.68 2.59 -20.08
N SER A 324 9.44 2.41 -19.00
CA SER A 324 10.26 3.50 -18.50
C SER A 324 11.31 3.81 -19.57
N LEU A 325 11.49 5.08 -19.90
CA LEU A 325 12.60 5.54 -20.76
C LEU A 325 13.98 5.23 -20.15
N SER A 326 14.04 4.77 -18.90
CA SER A 326 15.26 4.29 -18.25
C SER A 326 15.52 2.82 -18.58
N SER A 327 16.73 2.54 -19.08
CA SER A 327 17.30 1.25 -19.49
C SER A 327 17.27 0.13 -18.41
N CYS A 328 16.09 -0.33 -18.01
CA CYS A 328 15.94 -1.52 -17.19
C CYS A 328 15.81 -2.73 -18.12
N LYS A 329 16.91 -3.46 -18.30
CA LYS A 329 17.04 -4.58 -19.25
C LYS A 329 16.16 -5.82 -18.95
N ASN A 330 15.22 -5.72 -18.00
CA ASN A 330 14.23 -6.75 -17.66
C ASN A 330 12.79 -6.19 -17.66
N ASP A 331 12.45 -5.36 -18.66
CA ASP A 331 11.12 -4.77 -18.79
C ASP A 331 10.07 -5.84 -19.16
N ARG A 332 9.37 -6.38 -18.15
CA ARG A 332 8.09 -7.05 -18.37
C ARG A 332 7.13 -6.04 -19.01
N LYS A 333 6.86 -6.22 -20.31
CA LYS A 333 5.94 -5.37 -21.09
C LYS A 333 4.51 -5.37 -20.53
N SER A 334 4.12 -6.44 -19.84
CA SER A 334 2.84 -6.57 -19.16
C SER A 334 2.95 -7.58 -18.02
N GLU A 335 2.11 -7.43 -17.01
CA GLU A 335 1.92 -8.37 -15.92
C GLU A 335 0.49 -8.91 -15.96
N SER A 336 0.35 -10.23 -15.84
CA SER A 336 -0.94 -10.89 -15.72
C SER A 336 -0.97 -11.67 -14.42
N PHE A 337 -2.09 -11.63 -13.70
CA PHE A 337 -2.26 -12.36 -12.46
C PHE A 337 -3.71 -12.79 -12.25
N MET A 338 -3.87 -13.93 -11.57
CA MET A 338 -5.17 -14.50 -11.21
C MET A 338 -5.57 -13.98 -9.83
N VAL A 339 -6.81 -13.56 -9.71
CA VAL A 339 -7.40 -13.05 -8.47
C VAL A 339 -8.61 -13.89 -8.06
N GLU A 340 -8.78 -14.06 -6.76
CA GLU A 340 -9.88 -14.83 -6.14
C GLU A 340 -10.50 -14.06 -4.97
N GLU A 341 -11.61 -14.55 -4.42
CA GLU A 341 -12.35 -13.88 -3.33
C GLU A 341 -11.44 -13.45 -2.16
N GLY A 342 -11.42 -12.15 -1.90
CA GLY A 342 -10.59 -11.53 -0.86
C GLY A 342 -9.17 -11.18 -1.31
N ASP A 343 -8.81 -11.32 -2.57
CA ASP A 343 -7.59 -10.69 -3.05
C ASP A 343 -7.76 -9.18 -3.20
N VAL A 344 -6.67 -8.45 -3.03
CA VAL A 344 -6.58 -7.02 -3.32
C VAL A 344 -5.65 -6.83 -4.50
N PHE A 345 -6.12 -6.22 -5.58
CA PHE A 345 -5.28 -5.85 -6.71
C PHE A 345 -5.30 -4.36 -6.97
N VAL A 346 -4.20 -3.84 -7.47
CA VAL A 346 -3.98 -2.41 -7.67
C VAL A 346 -3.62 -2.19 -9.13
N VAL A 347 -4.30 -1.24 -9.77
CA VAL A 347 -3.90 -0.75 -11.09
C VAL A 347 -3.58 0.73 -11.00
N PRO A 348 -2.31 1.13 -11.21
CA PRO A 348 -1.93 2.53 -11.18
C PRO A 348 -2.57 3.32 -12.32
N LYS A 349 -2.67 4.63 -12.10
CA LYS A 349 -3.08 5.59 -13.12
C LYS A 349 -2.24 5.42 -14.40
N PHE A 350 -2.87 5.62 -15.56
CA PHE A 350 -2.28 5.50 -16.90
C PHE A 350 -1.75 4.11 -17.32
N HIS A 351 -1.99 3.06 -16.53
CA HIS A 351 -1.64 1.71 -16.93
C HIS A 351 -2.83 1.08 -17.68
N PRO A 352 -2.68 0.71 -18.97
CA PRO A 352 -3.71 -0.02 -19.68
C PRO A 352 -3.95 -1.37 -19.03
N MET A 353 -5.21 -1.75 -18.86
CA MET A 353 -5.59 -2.99 -18.21
C MET A 353 -6.77 -3.66 -18.91
N ALA A 354 -6.87 -4.97 -18.72
CA ALA A 354 -8.04 -5.78 -19.05
C ALA A 354 -8.35 -6.70 -17.87
N GLN A 355 -9.63 -6.84 -17.56
CA GLN A 355 -10.14 -7.66 -16.46
C GLN A 355 -11.10 -8.67 -17.06
N MET A 356 -10.87 -9.94 -16.80
CA MET A 356 -11.54 -11.06 -17.48
C MET A 356 -12.09 -12.03 -16.45
N SER A 357 -13.31 -12.49 -16.68
CA SER A 357 -13.91 -13.61 -15.94
C SER A 357 -13.65 -14.92 -16.69
N PHE A 358 -13.65 -16.02 -15.94
CA PHE A 358 -13.55 -17.37 -16.52
C PHE A 358 -14.90 -17.84 -17.07
N GLU A 359 -14.92 -18.85 -17.93
CA GLU A 359 -16.15 -19.40 -18.51
C GLU A 359 -17.07 -20.03 -17.45
N ASN A 360 -16.48 -20.52 -16.36
CA ASN A 360 -17.20 -21.22 -15.31
C ASN A 360 -17.53 -20.33 -14.10
N SER A 361 -16.95 -19.13 -14.03
CA SER A 361 -17.00 -18.27 -12.84
C SER A 361 -17.28 -16.81 -13.20
N SER A 362 -18.20 -16.18 -12.49
CA SER A 362 -18.39 -14.73 -12.56
C SER A 362 -17.24 -14.04 -11.83
N PHE A 363 -16.98 -12.77 -12.16
CA PHE A 363 -15.94 -12.00 -11.49
C PHE A 363 -16.52 -10.70 -10.97
N VAL A 364 -16.73 -10.64 -9.65
CA VAL A 364 -17.31 -9.48 -8.97
C VAL A 364 -16.29 -8.86 -8.04
N PHE A 365 -16.05 -7.57 -8.19
CA PHE A 365 -15.13 -6.83 -7.34
C PHE A 365 -15.63 -5.41 -7.08
N MET A 366 -15.28 -4.87 -5.93
CA MET A 366 -15.40 -3.44 -5.63
C MET A 366 -14.02 -2.84 -5.56
N GLY A 367 -13.86 -1.55 -5.83
CA GLY A 367 -12.60 -0.87 -5.60
C GLY A 367 -12.75 0.53 -5.04
N PHE A 368 -11.66 1.02 -4.45
CA PHE A 368 -11.48 2.42 -4.11
C PHE A 368 -10.70 3.10 -5.23
N SER A 369 -11.27 4.16 -5.78
CA SER A 369 -10.56 5.08 -6.69
C SER A 369 -9.80 6.08 -5.84
N THR A 370 -8.52 6.36 -6.13
CA THR A 370 -7.74 7.42 -5.45
C THR A 370 -8.12 8.85 -5.89
N SER A 371 -9.35 9.03 -6.37
CA SER A 371 -9.98 10.33 -6.66
C SER A 371 -11.47 10.23 -6.35
N ALA A 372 -11.99 11.20 -5.61
CA ALA A 372 -13.43 11.39 -5.40
C ALA A 372 -14.12 12.15 -6.55
N LYS A 373 -13.34 12.65 -7.53
CA LYS A 373 -13.88 13.26 -8.75
C LYS A 373 -14.20 12.20 -9.78
N THR A 374 -15.19 12.49 -10.63
CA THR A 374 -15.55 11.65 -11.77
C THR A 374 -14.32 11.28 -12.58
N ASN A 375 -14.04 9.97 -12.62
CA ASN A 375 -13.01 9.39 -13.45
C ASN A 375 -13.68 8.85 -14.72
N HIS A 376 -13.12 9.18 -15.88
CA HIS A 376 -13.63 8.70 -17.17
C HIS A 376 -12.61 7.72 -17.76
N PRO A 377 -12.77 6.39 -17.55
CA PRO A 377 -11.89 5.39 -18.13
C PRO A 377 -11.82 5.57 -19.66
N GLN A 378 -10.61 5.48 -20.20
CA GLN A 378 -10.37 5.62 -21.64
C GLN A 378 -10.21 4.23 -22.26
N PHE A 379 -11.20 3.82 -23.06
CA PHE A 379 -11.20 2.52 -23.71
C PHE A 379 -10.39 2.53 -25.00
N LEU A 380 -9.66 1.45 -25.27
CA LEU A 380 -8.94 1.21 -26.52
C LEU A 380 -9.81 0.46 -27.54
N VAL A 381 -10.83 -0.26 -27.08
CA VAL A 381 -11.67 -1.15 -27.90
C VAL A 381 -13.15 -0.85 -27.62
N GLY A 382 -14.03 -1.16 -28.57
CA GLY A 382 -15.48 -0.99 -28.41
C GLY A 382 -16.00 0.36 -28.93
N GLN A 383 -17.28 0.64 -28.69
CA GLN A 383 -17.93 1.90 -29.13
C GLN A 383 -17.39 3.13 -28.42
N SER A 384 -16.98 2.99 -27.16
CA SER A 384 -16.36 4.05 -26.38
C SER A 384 -14.84 4.16 -26.60
N SER A 385 -14.30 3.50 -27.64
CA SER A 385 -12.87 3.54 -27.92
C SER A 385 -12.40 4.94 -28.30
N VAL A 386 -11.34 5.43 -27.65
CA VAL A 386 -10.67 6.68 -28.02
C VAL A 386 -10.16 6.66 -29.47
N LEU A 387 -9.84 5.48 -30.00
CA LEU A 387 -9.36 5.32 -31.39
C LEU A 387 -10.47 5.59 -32.41
N LYS A 388 -11.74 5.54 -32.01
CA LYS A 388 -12.88 5.96 -32.87
C LYS A 388 -13.08 7.47 -32.89
N VAL A 389 -12.61 8.18 -31.86
CA VAL A 389 -12.73 9.63 -31.73
C VAL A 389 -11.59 10.35 -32.49
N LEU A 390 -10.42 9.72 -32.56
CA LEU A 390 -9.28 10.24 -33.32
C LEU A 390 -9.56 10.25 -34.83
N ASP A 391 -8.88 11.16 -35.54
CA ASP A 391 -8.91 11.18 -36.99
C ASP A 391 -8.40 9.84 -37.55
N ARG A 392 -9.20 9.23 -38.44
CA ARG A 392 -8.94 7.89 -38.94
C ARG A 392 -7.63 7.81 -39.70
N ASP A 393 -7.28 8.85 -40.46
CA ASP A 393 -6.05 8.86 -41.24
C ASP A 393 -4.84 8.99 -40.31
N VAL A 394 -4.96 9.76 -39.21
CA VAL A 394 -3.94 9.81 -38.15
C VAL A 394 -3.76 8.44 -37.47
N VAL A 395 -4.85 7.73 -37.17
CA VAL A 395 -4.75 6.36 -36.62
C VAL A 395 -4.09 5.43 -37.64
N ALA A 396 -4.49 5.47 -38.91
CA ALA A 396 -3.88 4.67 -39.97
C ALA A 396 -2.37 4.91 -40.11
N VAL A 397 -1.93 6.17 -40.09
CA VAL A 397 -0.51 6.53 -40.09
C VAL A 397 0.20 6.03 -38.82
N SER A 398 -0.43 6.16 -37.65
CA SER A 398 0.16 5.74 -36.36
C SER A 398 0.43 4.25 -36.28
N PHE A 399 -0.44 3.43 -36.89
CA PHE A 399 -0.27 1.98 -36.99
C PHE A 399 0.51 1.54 -38.24
N ASN A 400 0.83 2.47 -39.15
CA ASN A 400 1.38 2.20 -40.48
C ASN A 400 0.53 1.19 -41.27
N LEU A 401 -0.79 1.40 -41.30
CA LEU A 401 -1.78 0.55 -41.94
C LEU A 401 -2.69 1.35 -42.89
N SER A 402 -3.42 0.66 -43.76
CA SER A 402 -4.41 1.30 -44.62
C SER A 402 -5.68 1.71 -43.85
N ASN A 403 -6.38 2.70 -44.39
CA ASN A 403 -7.65 3.18 -43.85
C ASN A 403 -8.72 2.10 -43.81
N GLU A 404 -8.73 1.19 -44.78
CA GLU A 404 -9.64 0.07 -44.87
C GLU A 404 -9.41 -0.92 -43.72
N THR A 405 -8.15 -1.22 -43.41
CA THR A 405 -7.78 -2.10 -42.31
C THR A 405 -8.15 -1.47 -40.96
N ILE A 406 -7.84 -0.19 -40.74
CA ILE A 406 -8.24 0.52 -39.51
C ILE A 406 -9.75 0.60 -39.38
N LYS A 407 -10.47 0.89 -40.46
CA LYS A 407 -11.94 0.90 -40.47
C LYS A 407 -12.51 -0.47 -40.09
N GLY A 408 -11.89 -1.56 -40.57
CA GLY A 408 -12.23 -2.92 -40.16
C GLY A 408 -12.03 -3.16 -38.67
N LEU A 409 -10.83 -2.80 -38.17
CA LEU A 409 -10.47 -2.94 -36.75
C LEU A 409 -11.44 -2.18 -35.83
N LEU A 410 -11.70 -0.91 -36.11
CA LEU A 410 -12.56 -0.07 -35.28
C LEU A 410 -14.04 -0.51 -35.33
N LYS A 411 -14.49 -1.13 -36.42
CA LYS A 411 -15.89 -1.58 -36.54
C LYS A 411 -16.15 -3.00 -36.01
N ALA A 412 -15.10 -3.77 -35.72
CA ALA A 412 -15.23 -5.17 -35.32
C ALA A 412 -15.99 -5.34 -33.99
N GLN A 413 -15.58 -4.63 -32.95
CA GLN A 413 -16.28 -4.66 -31.65
C GLN A 413 -17.43 -3.65 -31.65
N LYS A 414 -18.66 -4.19 -31.54
CA LYS A 414 -19.91 -3.42 -31.53
C LYS A 414 -20.37 -3.04 -30.13
N GLU A 415 -19.93 -3.76 -29.11
CA GLU A 415 -20.20 -3.45 -27.72
C GLU A 415 -19.32 -2.30 -27.20
N SER A 416 -19.67 -1.74 -26.05
CA SER A 416 -19.09 -0.50 -25.55
C SER A 416 -17.90 -0.73 -24.61
N MET A 417 -18.15 -1.15 -23.37
CA MET A 417 -17.15 -1.26 -22.29
C MET A 417 -16.91 -2.72 -21.88
N ILE A 418 -17.98 -3.42 -21.52
CA ILE A 418 -17.96 -4.83 -21.13
C ILE A 418 -18.48 -5.66 -22.30
N PHE A 419 -17.81 -6.75 -22.64
CA PHE A 419 -18.23 -7.62 -23.74
C PHE A 419 -17.77 -9.07 -23.54
N GLU A 420 -18.37 -9.98 -24.31
CA GLU A 420 -18.04 -11.40 -24.29
C GLU A 420 -16.57 -11.62 -24.71
N CYS A 421 -15.88 -12.48 -23.96
CA CYS A 421 -14.51 -12.92 -24.22
C CYS A 421 -14.35 -14.37 -23.71
N ALA A 422 -14.97 -15.30 -24.43
CA ALA A 422 -14.87 -16.72 -24.15
C ALA A 422 -13.39 -17.17 -24.17
N SER A 423 -13.01 -18.01 -23.20
CA SER A 423 -11.67 -18.57 -23.01
C SER A 423 -10.53 -17.55 -22.80
N CYS A 424 -10.81 -16.25 -22.66
CA CYS A 424 -9.76 -15.22 -22.59
C CYS A 424 -8.97 -15.31 -21.27
N ALA A 425 -9.67 -15.52 -20.15
CA ALA A 425 -9.04 -15.71 -18.85
C ALA A 425 -8.21 -17.00 -18.83
N GLU A 426 -8.75 -18.10 -19.35
CA GLU A 426 -8.11 -19.41 -19.46
C GLU A 426 -6.84 -19.35 -20.32
N GLY A 427 -6.89 -18.62 -21.43
CA GLY A 427 -5.75 -18.38 -22.30
C GLY A 427 -4.64 -17.58 -21.62
N GLU A 428 -5.00 -16.54 -20.84
CA GLU A 428 -4.04 -15.77 -20.05
C GLU A 428 -3.47 -16.58 -18.87
N LEU A 429 -4.28 -17.37 -18.20
CA LEU A 429 -3.85 -18.28 -17.14
C LEU A 429 -2.86 -19.32 -17.67
N SER A 430 -3.13 -19.91 -18.83
CA SER A 430 -2.25 -20.88 -19.49
C SER A 430 -0.89 -20.28 -19.83
N LYS A 431 -0.86 -19.03 -20.34
CA LYS A 431 0.39 -18.30 -20.58
C LYS A 431 1.14 -18.04 -19.29
N LEU A 432 0.44 -17.59 -18.25
CA LEU A 432 1.03 -17.31 -16.93
C LEU A 432 1.63 -18.59 -16.32
N MET A 433 0.93 -19.72 -16.37
CA MET A 433 1.43 -21.00 -15.87
C MET A 433 2.71 -21.43 -16.60
N ARG A 434 2.74 -21.31 -17.93
CA ARG A 434 3.94 -21.60 -18.73
C ARG A 434 5.12 -20.71 -18.35
N GLU A 435 4.87 -19.41 -18.14
CA GLU A 435 5.92 -18.47 -17.70
C GLU A 435 6.46 -18.80 -16.30
N ILE A 436 5.59 -19.21 -15.38
CA ILE A 436 5.97 -19.64 -14.03
C ILE A 436 6.81 -20.93 -14.10
N GLU A 437 6.40 -21.90 -14.90
CA GLU A 437 7.12 -23.17 -15.09
C GLU A 437 8.50 -22.94 -15.71
N GLU A 438 8.59 -22.12 -16.76
CA GLU A 438 9.87 -21.73 -17.36
C GLU A 438 10.78 -21.02 -16.34
N ARG A 439 10.21 -20.17 -15.48
CA ARG A 439 10.98 -19.48 -14.43
C ARG A 439 11.49 -20.47 -13.39
N LYS A 440 10.66 -21.39 -12.90
CA LYS A 440 11.07 -22.44 -11.97
C LYS A 440 12.19 -23.28 -12.56
N ARG A 441 12.08 -23.67 -13.84
CA ARG A 441 13.14 -24.43 -14.53
C ARG A 441 14.46 -23.65 -14.59
N ARG A 442 14.42 -22.35 -14.89
CA ARG A 442 15.62 -21.50 -14.90
C ARG A 442 16.25 -21.35 -13.52
N GLU A 443 15.43 -21.18 -12.48
CA GLU A 443 15.88 -21.10 -11.08
C GLU A 443 16.50 -22.43 -10.63
N GLU A 444 15.89 -23.57 -10.99
CA GLU A 444 16.45 -24.90 -10.75
C GLU A 444 17.78 -25.12 -11.51
N GLU A 445 17.85 -24.75 -12.79
CA GLU A 445 19.08 -24.79 -13.60
C GLU A 445 20.18 -23.86 -13.04
N GLU A 446 19.82 -22.72 -12.45
CA GLU A 446 20.77 -21.82 -11.78
C GLU A 446 21.26 -22.41 -10.46
N ILE A 447 20.37 -22.97 -9.64
CA ILE A 447 20.74 -23.67 -8.41
C ILE A 447 21.66 -24.87 -8.71
N GLU A 448 21.37 -25.64 -9.77
CA GLU A 448 22.21 -26.76 -10.19
C GLU A 448 23.59 -26.29 -10.67
N ARG A 449 23.65 -25.20 -11.45
CA ARG A 449 24.93 -24.59 -11.86
C ARG A 449 25.74 -24.13 -10.67
N ARG A 450 25.13 -23.40 -9.72
CA ARG A 450 25.81 -22.97 -8.49
C ARG A 450 26.34 -24.17 -7.68
N ARG A 451 25.56 -25.25 -7.57
CA ARG A 451 26.01 -26.50 -6.92
C ARG A 451 27.20 -27.14 -7.63
N LYS A 452 27.20 -27.20 -8.98
CA LYS A 452 28.32 -27.73 -9.77
C LYS A 452 29.58 -26.87 -9.62
N GLU A 453 29.43 -25.55 -9.63
CA GLU A 453 30.54 -24.61 -9.40
C GLU A 453 31.13 -24.76 -7.99
N GLU A 454 30.29 -24.90 -6.96
CA GLU A 454 30.75 -25.18 -5.59
C GLU A 454 31.46 -26.53 -5.46
N GLU A 455 30.96 -27.58 -6.14
CA GLU A 455 31.60 -28.90 -6.14
C GLU A 455 32.95 -28.87 -6.89
N GLU A 456 33.03 -28.19 -8.04
CA GLU A 456 34.29 -27.99 -8.75
C GLU A 456 35.29 -27.18 -7.92
N ALA A 457 34.84 -26.13 -7.23
CA ALA A 457 35.69 -25.34 -6.35
C ALA A 457 36.27 -26.21 -5.22
N ARG A 458 35.43 -27.06 -4.59
CA ARG A 458 35.90 -28.03 -3.58
C ARG A 458 36.91 -29.01 -4.15
N LYS A 459 36.67 -29.57 -5.35
CA LYS A 459 37.62 -30.47 -6.01
C LYS A 459 38.96 -29.79 -6.32
N ARG A 460 38.95 -28.53 -6.76
CA ARG A 460 40.18 -27.74 -7.01
C ARG A 460 40.93 -27.45 -5.72
N GLU A 461 40.23 -27.15 -4.63
CA GLU A 461 40.85 -26.93 -3.32
C GLU A 461 41.47 -28.22 -2.78
N GLU A 462 40.77 -29.35 -2.91
CA GLU A 462 41.29 -30.66 -2.49
C GLU A 462 42.49 -31.10 -3.34
N ALA A 463 42.47 -30.85 -4.66
CA ALA A 463 43.61 -31.11 -5.53
C ALA A 463 44.85 -30.27 -5.15
N LYS A 464 44.67 -28.97 -4.85
CA LYS A 464 45.76 -28.12 -4.36
C LYS A 464 46.34 -28.61 -3.04
N ARG A 465 45.48 -29.04 -2.10
CA ARG A 465 45.93 -29.65 -0.84
C ARG A 465 46.76 -30.91 -1.07
N ARG A 466 46.34 -31.77 -2.00
CA ARG A 466 47.08 -32.99 -2.35
C ARG A 466 48.43 -32.67 -3.01
N GLU A 467 48.48 -31.69 -3.91
CA GLU A 467 49.74 -31.24 -4.53
C GLU A 467 50.71 -30.65 -3.49
N GLU A 468 50.23 -29.84 -2.54
CA GLU A 468 51.06 -29.33 -1.43
C GLU A 468 51.59 -30.45 -0.53
N GLU A 469 50.76 -31.46 -0.23
CA GLU A 469 51.14 -32.60 0.60
C GLU A 469 52.16 -33.52 -0.13
N GLU A 470 51.98 -33.72 -1.44
CA GLU A 470 52.93 -34.50 -2.25
C GLU A 470 54.26 -33.76 -2.45
N ALA A 471 54.24 -32.44 -2.62
CA ALA A 471 55.45 -31.61 -2.68
C ALA A 471 56.26 -31.72 -1.38
N LYS A 472 55.59 -31.65 -0.22
CA LYS A 472 56.25 -31.86 1.08
C LYS A 472 56.85 -33.26 1.21
N ARG A 473 56.14 -34.30 0.78
CA ARG A 473 56.67 -35.67 0.78
C ARG A 473 57.90 -35.83 -0.13
N ARG A 474 57.89 -35.20 -1.31
CA ARG A 474 59.04 -35.23 -2.24
C ARG A 474 60.25 -34.50 -1.66
N GLU A 475 60.06 -33.35 -1.00
CA GLU A 475 61.14 -32.68 -0.27
C GLU A 475 61.70 -33.56 0.85
N GLU A 476 60.83 -34.20 1.64
CA GLU A 476 61.27 -35.14 2.69
C GLU A 476 62.06 -36.33 2.11
N GLU A 477 61.57 -36.99 1.05
CA GLU A 477 62.29 -38.08 0.38
C GLU A 477 63.63 -37.63 -0.23
N GLU A 478 63.71 -36.44 -0.84
CA GLU A 478 64.96 -35.92 -1.39
C GLU A 478 65.99 -35.66 -0.28
N THR A 479 65.54 -35.13 0.86
CA THR A 479 66.43 -34.94 2.02
C THR A 479 66.89 -36.28 2.61
N GLU A 480 66.03 -37.30 2.64
CA GLU A 480 66.40 -38.62 3.13
C GLU A 480 67.37 -39.33 2.17
N ARG A 481 67.16 -39.20 0.86
CA ARG A 481 68.05 -39.74 -0.17
C ARG A 481 69.43 -39.12 -0.10
N LYS A 482 69.53 -37.79 0.05
CA LYS A 482 70.83 -37.10 0.23
C LYS A 482 71.58 -37.62 1.45
N LYS A 483 70.88 -37.85 2.57
CA LYS A 483 71.48 -38.46 3.77
C LYS A 483 71.99 -39.88 3.52
N ARG A 484 71.24 -40.71 2.78
CA ARG A 484 71.67 -42.07 2.42
C ARG A 484 72.85 -42.09 1.44
N GLU A 485 72.86 -41.20 0.44
CA GLU A 485 73.99 -41.05 -0.49
C GLU A 485 75.27 -40.57 0.23
N GLU A 486 75.16 -39.65 1.19
CA GLU A 486 76.29 -39.27 2.05
C GLU A 486 76.77 -40.44 2.94
N GLU A 487 75.85 -41.26 3.46
CA GLU A 487 76.21 -42.43 4.28
C GLU A 487 76.88 -43.53 3.44
N GLU A 488 76.40 -43.81 2.23
CA GLU A 488 77.05 -44.74 1.30
C GLU A 488 78.40 -44.21 0.82
N ALA A 489 78.52 -42.92 0.53
CA ALA A 489 79.80 -42.31 0.16
C ALA A 489 80.82 -42.46 1.30
N ARG A 490 80.40 -42.25 2.56
CA ARG A 490 81.24 -42.50 3.74
C ARG A 490 81.65 -43.96 3.85
N LYS A 491 80.74 -44.92 3.63
CA LYS A 491 81.06 -46.36 3.66
C LYS A 491 82.04 -46.76 2.55
N ARG A 492 81.89 -46.24 1.33
CA ARG A 492 82.82 -46.48 0.22
C ARG A 492 84.19 -45.82 0.44
N GLU A 493 84.22 -44.66 1.08
CA GLU A 493 85.47 -44.02 1.50
C GLU A 493 86.17 -44.83 2.61
N GLU A 494 85.41 -45.40 3.55
CA GLU A 494 85.94 -46.27 4.59
C GLU A 494 86.47 -47.60 4.02
N GLU A 495 85.81 -48.17 3.01
CA GLU A 495 86.24 -49.39 2.31
C GLU A 495 87.51 -49.13 1.48
N ARG A 496 87.58 -47.99 0.77
CA ARG A 496 88.82 -47.55 0.10
C ARG A 496 89.96 -47.30 1.09
N LYS A 497 89.66 -46.74 2.26
CA LYS A 497 90.65 -46.56 3.33
C LYS A 497 91.16 -47.91 3.87
N ARG A 498 90.33 -48.95 3.94
CA ARG A 498 90.75 -50.31 4.34
C ARG A 498 91.62 -50.99 3.27
N GLU A 499 91.30 -50.82 1.98
CA GLU A 499 92.15 -51.31 0.87
C GLU A 499 93.50 -50.57 0.82
N GLU A 500 93.51 -49.26 1.06
CA GLU A 500 94.73 -48.44 1.09
C GLU A 500 95.58 -48.72 2.35
N GLU A 501 94.95 -49.08 3.48
CA GLU A 501 95.65 -49.51 4.71
C GLU A 501 96.29 -50.91 4.54
N GLU A 502 95.65 -51.84 3.81
CA GLU A 502 96.26 -53.14 3.49
C GLU A 502 97.43 -53.00 2.50
N ALA A 503 97.36 -52.05 1.57
CA ALA A 503 98.46 -51.72 0.67
C ALA A 503 99.65 -51.06 1.42
N LYS A 504 99.36 -50.18 2.39
CA LYS A 504 100.38 -49.54 3.24
C LYS A 504 101.05 -50.53 4.21
N ARG A 505 100.33 -51.52 4.74
CA ARG A 505 100.92 -52.61 5.56
C ARG A 505 101.95 -53.45 4.79
N ARG A 506 101.76 -53.65 3.48
CA ARG A 506 102.72 -54.36 2.62
C ARG A 506 103.96 -53.53 2.25
N GLU A 507 103.88 -52.20 2.34
CA GLU A 507 105.02 -51.30 2.10
C GLU A 507 105.80 -50.96 3.40
N GLU A 508 105.11 -50.84 4.54
CA GLU A 508 105.71 -50.65 5.87
C GLU A 508 106.56 -51.84 6.31
N GLU A 509 106.16 -53.09 6.03
CA GLU A 509 106.95 -54.28 6.37
C GLU A 509 108.32 -54.32 5.66
N ARG A 510 108.45 -53.63 4.52
CA ARG A 510 109.71 -53.53 3.77
C ARG A 510 110.66 -52.45 4.28
N LYS A 511 110.14 -51.36 4.87
CA LYS A 511 110.96 -50.23 5.37
C LYS A 511 111.25 -50.31 6.87
N LYS A 512 110.43 -51.04 7.64
CA LYS A 512 110.61 -51.19 9.09
C LYS A 512 111.82 -52.04 9.51
N ARG A 513 112.40 -52.85 8.60
CA ARG A 513 113.67 -53.57 8.86
C ARG A 513 114.92 -52.71 8.73
N GLU A 514 114.84 -51.48 8.20
CA GLU A 514 116.02 -50.63 7.99
C GLU A 514 116.16 -49.46 8.99
N GLU A 515 115.11 -49.02 9.71
CA GLU A 515 115.23 -47.79 10.54
C GLU A 515 114.74 -47.90 11.99
N GLU A 516 114.37 -49.09 12.48
CA GLU A 516 114.00 -49.27 13.90
C GLU A 516 115.19 -49.20 14.87
N ALA A 517 116.43 -48.94 14.42
CA ALA A 517 117.63 -48.98 15.28
C ALA A 517 118.42 -47.67 15.45
N GLU A 518 118.21 -46.62 14.64
CA GLU A 518 118.83 -45.29 14.88
C GLU A 518 117.77 -44.21 15.15
N GLN A 519 116.72 -44.67 15.82
CA GLN A 519 115.95 -43.87 16.75
C GLN A 519 116.85 -43.12 17.75
N ALA A 520 116.24 -42.11 18.37
CA ALA A 520 116.52 -41.70 19.75
C ALA A 520 117.61 -40.64 20.01
N ARG A 521 118.21 -39.98 18.99
CA ARG A 521 118.99 -38.74 19.24
C ARG A 521 118.44 -37.46 18.59
N LYS A 522 117.43 -37.54 17.72
CA LYS A 522 116.64 -36.40 17.23
C LYS A 522 115.59 -35.93 18.25
N ARG A 523 116.00 -35.55 19.47
CA ARG A 523 115.05 -35.16 20.53
C ARG A 523 115.30 -33.82 21.22
N GLU A 524 116.27 -33.02 20.78
CA GLU A 524 116.52 -31.73 21.47
C GLU A 524 116.49 -30.50 20.56
N GLU A 525 116.90 -30.58 19.30
CA GLU A 525 117.02 -29.39 18.44
C GLU A 525 115.77 -28.99 17.66
N GLU A 526 114.76 -29.85 17.53
CA GLU A 526 113.54 -29.50 16.78
C GLU A 526 112.52 -28.70 17.61
N ARG A 527 112.71 -28.63 18.93
CA ARG A 527 111.85 -27.87 19.84
C ARG A 527 111.86 -26.36 19.58
N GLU A 528 112.94 -25.80 19.04
CA GLU A 528 112.98 -24.35 18.73
C GLU A 528 112.26 -23.99 17.42
N LYS A 529 112.09 -24.94 16.48
CA LYS A 529 111.38 -24.69 15.20
C LYS A 529 109.87 -24.89 15.32
N GLU A 530 109.42 -25.68 16.29
CA GLU A 530 108.00 -25.97 16.50
C GLU A 530 107.28 -24.81 17.20
N GLU A 531 107.94 -24.08 18.10
CA GLU A 531 107.33 -22.95 18.84
C GLU A 531 107.15 -21.68 17.99
N GLU A 532 108.07 -21.38 17.05
CA GLU A 532 107.97 -20.21 16.17
C GLU A 532 106.94 -20.43 15.03
N MET A 533 106.84 -21.65 14.50
CA MET A 533 105.82 -21.99 13.50
C MET A 533 104.41 -22.12 14.09
N ALA A 534 104.27 -22.49 15.38
CA ALA A 534 102.97 -22.55 16.04
C ALA A 534 102.34 -21.15 16.23
N LYS A 535 103.13 -20.12 16.62
CA LYS A 535 102.61 -18.75 16.77
C LYS A 535 102.18 -18.10 15.45
N LYS A 536 102.90 -18.33 14.36
CA LYS A 536 102.53 -17.81 13.02
C LYS A 536 101.28 -18.49 12.44
N ARG A 537 101.07 -19.79 12.69
CA ARG A 537 99.89 -20.54 12.21
C ARG A 537 98.61 -20.17 12.97
N GLU A 538 98.72 -19.84 14.26
CA GLU A 538 97.59 -19.40 15.08
C GLU A 538 97.08 -18.00 14.65
N GLU A 539 97.97 -17.02 14.42
CA GLU A 539 97.59 -15.67 13.96
C GLU A 539 96.99 -15.67 12.54
N GLU A 540 97.53 -16.49 11.63
CA GLU A 540 97.00 -16.58 10.25
C GLU A 540 95.62 -17.26 10.21
N ARG A 541 95.38 -18.26 11.06
CA ARG A 541 94.09 -18.95 11.16
C ARG A 541 93.02 -18.07 11.80
N GLN A 542 93.36 -17.30 12.85
CA GLN A 542 92.44 -16.33 13.45
C GLN A 542 92.11 -15.16 12.51
N ARG A 543 93.05 -14.75 11.64
CA ARG A 543 92.78 -13.75 10.60
C ARG A 543 91.84 -14.28 9.52
N LYS A 544 92.05 -15.51 9.03
CA LYS A 544 91.19 -16.15 8.01
C LYS A 544 89.77 -16.42 8.52
N GLU A 545 89.59 -16.86 9.76
CA GLU A 545 88.26 -17.03 10.35
C GLU A 545 87.53 -15.68 10.53
N ARG A 546 88.23 -14.62 10.93
CA ARG A 546 87.63 -13.26 11.03
C ARG A 546 87.23 -12.72 9.65
N GLU A 547 88.08 -12.89 8.63
CA GLU A 547 87.77 -12.47 7.25
C GLU A 547 86.60 -13.27 6.64
N GLU A 548 86.49 -14.58 6.92
CA GLU A 548 85.38 -15.41 6.42
C GLU A 548 84.04 -15.09 7.12
N VAL A 549 84.07 -14.89 8.45
CA VAL A 549 82.88 -14.47 9.21
C VAL A 549 82.42 -13.07 8.80
N GLU A 550 83.37 -12.15 8.56
CA GLU A 550 83.04 -10.81 8.07
C GLU A 550 82.48 -10.84 6.64
N ARG A 551 83.02 -11.69 5.76
CA ARG A 551 82.48 -11.90 4.40
C ARG A 551 81.07 -12.48 4.43
N LYS A 552 80.80 -13.52 5.23
CA LYS A 552 79.46 -14.10 5.37
C LYS A 552 78.46 -13.10 5.95
N ARG A 553 78.89 -12.28 6.91
CA ARG A 553 78.04 -11.22 7.50
C ARG A 553 77.74 -10.10 6.49
N ARG A 554 78.70 -9.75 5.62
CA ARG A 554 78.50 -8.79 4.52
C ARG A 554 77.57 -9.35 3.44
N GLU A 555 77.73 -10.60 3.02
CA GLU A 555 76.85 -11.26 2.05
C GLU A 555 75.42 -11.43 2.57
N GLU A 556 75.23 -11.78 3.85
CA GLU A 556 73.91 -11.88 4.47
C GLU A 556 73.24 -10.51 4.64
N GLN A 557 74.00 -9.47 5.01
CA GLN A 557 73.49 -8.09 5.05
C GLN A 557 73.13 -7.57 3.66
N GLU A 558 73.90 -7.91 2.63
CA GLU A 558 73.61 -7.51 1.25
C GLU A 558 72.38 -8.24 0.70
N ARG A 559 72.22 -9.54 1.00
CA ARG A 559 71.00 -10.29 0.63
C ARG A 559 69.76 -9.74 1.32
N LYS A 560 69.83 -9.44 2.63
CA LYS A 560 68.72 -8.82 3.36
C LYS A 560 68.39 -7.43 2.82
N ARG A 561 69.39 -6.62 2.47
CA ARG A 561 69.16 -5.32 1.81
C ARG A 561 68.50 -5.47 0.45
N ARG A 562 68.93 -6.43 -0.38
CA ARG A 562 68.33 -6.69 -1.70
C ARG A 562 66.88 -7.21 -1.59
N GLU A 563 66.58 -8.08 -0.64
CA GLU A 563 65.21 -8.54 -0.37
C GLU A 563 64.31 -7.42 0.18
N GLU A 564 64.83 -6.60 1.10
CA GLU A 564 64.09 -5.45 1.65
C GLU A 564 63.84 -4.37 0.58
N GLU A 565 64.82 -4.11 -0.28
CA GLU A 565 64.69 -3.16 -1.38
C GLU A 565 63.73 -3.68 -2.47
N ALA A 566 63.75 -4.99 -2.78
CA ALA A 566 62.77 -5.62 -3.66
C ALA A 566 61.35 -5.55 -3.09
N ARG A 567 61.16 -5.82 -1.79
CA ARG A 567 59.87 -5.65 -1.10
C ARG A 567 59.39 -4.21 -1.13
N LYS A 568 60.27 -3.24 -0.86
CA LYS A 568 59.93 -1.80 -0.92
C LYS A 568 59.49 -1.39 -2.33
N ARG A 569 60.19 -1.85 -3.38
CA ARG A 569 59.81 -1.56 -4.78
C ARG A 569 58.48 -2.23 -5.18
N GLU A 570 58.20 -3.43 -4.70
CA GLU A 570 56.91 -4.09 -4.96
C GLU A 570 55.75 -3.40 -4.22
N GLU A 571 55.97 -3.00 -2.96
CA GLU A 571 54.99 -2.26 -2.16
C GLU A 571 54.75 -0.85 -2.73
N GLU A 572 55.80 -0.18 -3.21
CA GLU A 572 55.71 1.11 -3.90
C GLU A 572 54.92 1.00 -5.21
N ARG A 573 55.18 -0.03 -6.04
CA ARG A 573 54.36 -0.30 -7.25
C ARG A 573 52.89 -0.57 -6.92
N LYS A 574 52.60 -1.33 -5.86
CA LYS A 574 51.21 -1.58 -5.42
C LYS A 574 50.53 -0.29 -4.94
N ARG A 575 51.24 0.56 -4.20
CA ARG A 575 50.75 1.88 -3.75
C ARG A 575 50.53 2.84 -4.91
N GLU A 576 51.41 2.84 -5.91
CA GLU A 576 51.24 3.65 -7.13
C GLU A 576 50.05 3.16 -7.97
N GLU A 577 49.87 1.84 -8.13
CA GLU A 577 48.73 1.28 -8.85
C GLU A 577 47.40 1.53 -8.13
N GLU A 578 47.38 1.45 -6.79
CA GLU A 578 46.21 1.79 -5.99
C GLU A 578 45.90 3.29 -6.03
N MET A 579 46.92 4.17 -5.95
CA MET A 579 46.73 5.61 -6.12
C MET A 579 46.24 5.96 -7.52
N ALA A 580 46.73 5.28 -8.57
CA ALA A 580 46.26 5.47 -9.94
C ALA A 580 44.79 5.06 -10.09
N LYS A 581 44.39 3.91 -9.52
CA LYS A 581 42.98 3.46 -9.49
C LYS A 581 42.08 4.41 -8.70
N ARG A 582 42.54 4.92 -7.55
CA ARG A 582 41.80 5.92 -6.75
C ARG A 582 41.65 7.24 -7.51
N ARG A 583 42.69 7.73 -8.18
CA ARG A 583 42.63 8.96 -9.00
C ARG A 583 41.67 8.81 -10.18
N GLU A 584 41.66 7.65 -10.83
CA GLU A 584 40.72 7.37 -11.92
C GLU A 584 39.27 7.28 -11.42
N GLN A 585 39.03 6.59 -10.29
CA GLN A 585 37.71 6.54 -9.67
C GLN A 585 37.22 7.91 -9.20
N GLU A 586 38.09 8.73 -8.62
CA GLU A 586 37.75 10.09 -8.17
C GLU A 586 37.42 11.00 -9.37
N ARG A 587 38.14 10.85 -10.48
CA ARG A 587 37.87 11.60 -11.71
C ARG A 587 36.55 11.19 -12.35
N GLN A 588 36.26 9.89 -12.44
CA GLN A 588 34.97 9.38 -12.90
C GLN A 588 33.82 9.79 -11.99
N ARG A 589 34.05 9.86 -10.67
CA ARG A 589 33.06 10.35 -9.70
C ARG A 589 32.77 11.84 -9.90
N LYS A 590 33.80 12.68 -10.07
CA LYS A 590 33.63 14.12 -10.33
C LYS A 590 32.90 14.39 -11.66
N GLU A 591 33.20 13.61 -12.71
CA GLU A 591 32.49 13.71 -13.98
C GLU A 591 31.01 13.29 -13.84
N ARG A 592 30.70 12.23 -13.08
CA ARG A 592 29.32 11.83 -12.77
C ARG A 592 28.57 12.87 -11.94
N GLU A 593 29.19 13.40 -10.89
CA GLU A 593 28.61 14.46 -10.04
C GLU A 593 28.36 15.75 -10.84
N GLU A 594 29.23 16.11 -11.80
CA GLU A 594 29.02 17.26 -12.68
C GLU A 594 27.86 17.03 -13.66
N VAL A 595 27.74 15.84 -14.25
CA VAL A 595 26.62 15.48 -15.12
C VAL A 595 25.30 15.46 -14.35
N GLU A 596 25.27 14.86 -13.15
CA GLU A 596 24.07 14.86 -12.30
C GLU A 596 23.65 16.26 -11.88
N ARG A 597 24.60 17.13 -11.55
CA ARG A 597 24.32 18.55 -11.24
C ARG A 597 23.70 19.27 -12.43
N LYS A 598 24.24 19.10 -13.63
CA LYS A 598 23.67 19.69 -14.86
C LYS A 598 22.25 19.18 -15.13
N ILE A 599 22.00 17.89 -14.92
CA ILE A 599 20.66 17.30 -15.06
C ILE A 599 19.70 17.89 -14.01
N ARG A 600 20.13 18.03 -12.75
CA ARG A 600 19.32 18.66 -11.69
C ARG A 600 18.98 20.12 -12.01
N GLU A 601 19.97 20.92 -12.39
CA GLU A 601 19.77 22.33 -12.77
C GLU A 601 18.81 22.47 -13.96
N GLU A 602 18.92 21.59 -14.96
CA GLU A 602 18.01 21.58 -16.11
C GLU A 602 16.58 21.13 -15.72
N GLN A 603 16.45 20.13 -14.84
CA GLN A 603 15.15 19.70 -14.31
C GLN A 603 14.49 20.79 -13.45
N GLU A 604 15.27 21.52 -12.66
CA GLU A 604 14.78 22.63 -11.83
C GLU A 604 14.29 23.79 -12.71
N ARG A 605 15.06 24.19 -13.73
CA ARG A 605 14.61 25.17 -14.73
C ARG A 605 13.32 24.75 -15.43
N LYS A 606 13.21 23.48 -15.84
CA LYS A 606 11.98 22.95 -16.48
C LYS A 606 10.78 23.00 -15.53
N ARG A 607 10.97 22.69 -14.24
CA ARG A 607 9.92 22.78 -13.21
C ARG A 607 9.50 24.22 -12.94
N GLU A 608 10.46 25.15 -12.89
CA GLU A 608 10.16 26.58 -12.73
C GLU A 608 9.39 27.13 -13.93
N GLU A 609 9.78 26.77 -15.16
CA GLU A 609 9.07 27.18 -16.37
C GLU A 609 7.65 26.59 -16.43
N GLU A 610 7.48 25.33 -16.03
CA GLU A 610 6.16 24.69 -15.94
C GLU A 610 5.29 25.33 -14.85
N MET A 611 5.85 25.64 -13.68
CA MET A 611 5.15 26.36 -12.61
C MET A 611 4.75 27.77 -13.05
N ALA A 612 5.60 28.48 -13.80
CA ALA A 612 5.28 29.79 -14.35
C ALA A 612 4.12 29.70 -15.37
N LYS A 613 4.14 28.69 -16.26
CA LYS A 613 3.04 28.44 -17.21
C LYS A 613 1.72 28.10 -16.50
N ARG A 614 1.78 27.27 -15.45
CA ARG A 614 0.60 26.93 -14.64
C ARG A 614 0.03 28.15 -13.91
N ARG A 615 0.88 29.02 -13.34
CA ARG A 615 0.46 30.26 -12.69
C ARG A 615 -0.23 31.21 -13.68
N GLU A 616 0.30 31.33 -14.89
CA GLU A 616 -0.33 32.16 -15.93
C GLU A 616 -1.68 31.59 -16.39
N GLN A 617 -1.76 30.28 -16.60
CA GLN A 617 -3.03 29.61 -16.94
C GLN A 617 -4.07 29.75 -15.83
N GLU A 618 -3.66 29.66 -14.55
CA GLU A 618 -4.56 29.84 -13.41
C GLU A 618 -5.06 31.28 -13.32
N ARG A 619 -4.20 32.27 -13.61
CA ARG A 619 -4.60 33.69 -13.68
C ARG A 619 -5.63 33.93 -14.78
N GLN A 620 -5.37 33.42 -15.99
CA GLN A 620 -6.31 33.52 -17.12
C GLN A 620 -7.63 32.81 -16.83
N LYS A 621 -7.59 31.67 -16.13
CA LYS A 621 -8.79 30.96 -15.70
C LYS A 621 -9.62 31.76 -14.70
N LYS A 622 -8.97 32.36 -13.68
CA LYS A 622 -9.64 33.23 -12.70
C LYS A 622 -10.27 34.46 -13.34
N GLU A 623 -9.58 35.10 -14.29
CA GLU A 623 -10.13 36.23 -15.05
C GLU A 623 -11.34 35.83 -15.89
N ARG A 624 -11.30 34.65 -16.52
CA ARG A 624 -12.43 34.11 -17.29
C ARG A 624 -13.63 33.76 -16.41
N GLU A 625 -13.39 33.11 -15.27
CA GLU A 625 -14.42 32.80 -14.27
C GLU A 625 -15.06 34.07 -13.70
N GLU A 626 -14.26 35.12 -13.45
CA GLU A 626 -14.77 36.42 -12.98
C GLU A 626 -15.63 37.12 -14.05
N MET A 627 -15.21 37.10 -15.31
CA MET A 627 -16.02 37.63 -16.42
C MET A 627 -17.33 36.87 -16.60
N GLU A 628 -17.31 35.53 -16.52
CA GLU A 628 -18.53 34.72 -16.60
C GLU A 628 -19.46 34.96 -15.41
N ARG A 629 -18.91 35.15 -14.21
CA ARG A 629 -19.69 35.51 -13.03
C ARG A 629 -20.38 36.87 -13.20
N LYS A 630 -19.65 37.89 -13.66
CA LYS A 630 -20.23 39.22 -13.94
C LYS A 630 -21.35 39.16 -14.98
N LYS A 631 -21.19 38.35 -16.03
CA LYS A 631 -22.25 38.14 -17.03
C LYS A 631 -23.49 37.49 -16.42
N ARG A 632 -23.32 36.45 -15.60
CA ARG A 632 -24.45 35.78 -14.91
C ARG A 632 -25.15 36.70 -13.92
N GLU A 633 -24.41 37.51 -13.17
CA GLU A 633 -24.97 38.52 -12.26
C GLU A 633 -25.77 39.58 -13.03
N GLU A 634 -25.28 40.03 -14.19
CA GLU A 634 -26.00 40.99 -15.04
C GLU A 634 -27.25 40.39 -15.69
N GLU A 635 -27.19 39.15 -16.17
CA GLU A 635 -28.34 38.42 -16.70
C GLU A 635 -29.40 38.20 -15.62
N ALA A 636 -28.99 37.78 -14.42
CA ALA A 636 -29.90 37.60 -13.28
C ALA A 636 -30.59 38.92 -12.91
N ARG A 637 -29.87 40.04 -12.89
CA ARG A 637 -30.45 41.37 -12.63
C ARG A 637 -31.48 41.76 -13.69
N LYS A 638 -31.21 41.49 -14.98
CA LYS A 638 -32.17 41.74 -16.08
C LYS A 638 -33.43 40.90 -15.91
N THR A 639 -33.29 39.61 -15.58
CA THR A 639 -34.45 38.73 -15.33
C THR A 639 -35.25 39.17 -14.11
N GLU A 640 -34.58 39.63 -13.04
CA GLU A 640 -35.25 40.14 -11.84
C GLU A 640 -36.03 41.44 -12.13
N GLU A 641 -35.44 42.37 -12.88
CA GLU A 641 -36.13 43.59 -13.34
C GLU A 641 -37.34 43.27 -14.23
N GLU A 642 -37.25 42.29 -15.12
CA GLU A 642 -38.35 41.86 -15.98
C GLU A 642 -39.48 41.21 -15.17
N MET A 643 -39.14 40.33 -14.23
CA MET A 643 -40.10 39.73 -13.30
C MET A 643 -40.78 40.77 -12.40
N ALA A 644 -40.06 41.81 -11.98
CA ALA A 644 -40.63 42.91 -11.20
C ALA A 644 -41.67 43.71 -12.01
N LYS A 645 -41.40 43.97 -13.30
CA LYS A 645 -42.37 44.61 -14.20
C LYS A 645 -43.64 43.78 -14.39
N ILE A 646 -43.48 42.47 -14.61
CA ILE A 646 -44.63 41.55 -14.73
C ILE A 646 -45.49 41.56 -13.45
N ARG A 647 -44.86 41.55 -12.26
CA ARG A 647 -45.57 41.62 -10.98
C ARG A 647 -46.33 42.93 -10.79
N GLU A 648 -45.74 44.07 -11.19
CA GLU A 648 -46.39 45.38 -11.11
C GLU A 648 -47.60 45.44 -12.08
N GLU A 649 -47.46 44.93 -13.31
CA GLU A 649 -48.56 44.84 -14.28
C GLU A 649 -49.70 43.95 -13.79
N GLU A 650 -49.38 42.81 -13.17
CA GLU A 650 -50.37 41.92 -12.58
C GLU A 650 -51.10 42.57 -11.39
N ARG A 651 -50.38 43.33 -10.54
CA ARG A 651 -50.99 44.09 -9.43
C ARG A 651 -51.98 45.13 -9.96
N GLN A 652 -51.58 45.91 -10.97
CA GLN A 652 -52.44 46.91 -11.60
C GLN A 652 -53.66 46.27 -12.28
N ARG A 653 -53.51 45.09 -12.88
CA ARG A 653 -54.64 44.35 -13.45
C ARG A 653 -55.63 43.93 -12.38
N LYS A 654 -55.16 43.37 -11.26
CA LYS A 654 -56.03 42.98 -10.13
C LYS A 654 -56.77 44.18 -9.55
N GLU A 655 -56.10 45.32 -9.39
CA GLU A 655 -56.74 46.57 -8.94
C GLU A 655 -57.85 47.03 -9.91
N ARG A 656 -57.62 46.96 -11.23
CA ARG A 656 -58.64 47.28 -12.24
C ARG A 656 -59.84 46.33 -12.17
N GLU A 657 -59.59 45.03 -12.04
CA GLU A 657 -60.64 44.01 -11.91
C GLU A 657 -61.46 44.19 -10.62
N ASP A 658 -60.81 44.55 -9.49
CA ASP A 658 -61.49 44.84 -8.23
C ASP A 658 -62.36 46.09 -8.29
N VAL A 659 -61.89 47.16 -8.96
CA VAL A 659 -62.68 48.38 -9.18
C VAL A 659 -63.90 48.09 -10.05
N GLU A 660 -63.73 47.30 -11.11
CA GLU A 660 -64.84 46.92 -11.98
C GLU A 660 -65.86 46.04 -11.26
N ARG A 661 -65.40 45.10 -10.41
CA ARG A 661 -66.29 44.29 -9.56
C ARG A 661 -67.12 45.15 -8.62
N LYS A 662 -66.51 46.10 -7.90
CA LYS A 662 -67.21 47.03 -7.01
C LYS A 662 -68.28 47.85 -7.75
N ARG A 663 -67.96 48.33 -8.96
CA ARG A 663 -68.93 49.07 -9.78
C ARG A 663 -70.13 48.22 -10.19
N ARG A 664 -69.91 46.94 -10.55
CA ARG A 664 -70.99 46.00 -10.88
C ARG A 664 -71.86 45.68 -9.66
N GLU A 665 -71.26 45.53 -8.48
CA GLU A 665 -71.97 45.32 -7.21
C GLU A 665 -72.83 46.54 -6.85
N GLU A 666 -72.30 47.76 -6.96
CA GLU A 666 -73.08 49.00 -6.74
C GLU A 666 -74.24 49.13 -7.73
N GLU A 667 -74.01 48.83 -9.02
CA GLU A 667 -75.06 48.88 -10.04
C GLU A 667 -76.15 47.83 -9.80
N ALA A 668 -75.78 46.62 -9.36
CA ALA A 668 -76.72 45.59 -8.96
C ALA A 668 -77.57 46.01 -7.76
N MET A 669 -76.96 46.62 -6.73
CA MET A 669 -77.70 47.15 -5.58
C MET A 669 -78.69 48.24 -5.98
N ARG A 670 -78.30 49.16 -6.89
CA ARG A 670 -79.22 50.20 -7.40
C ARG A 670 -80.41 49.61 -8.13
N ARG A 671 -80.19 48.60 -8.98
CA ARG A 671 -81.28 47.89 -9.70
C ARG A 671 -82.20 47.14 -8.74
N GLU A 672 -81.67 46.56 -7.67
CA GLU A 672 -82.48 45.91 -6.64
C GLU A 672 -83.33 46.92 -5.86
N GLU A 673 -82.75 48.07 -5.51
CA GLU A 673 -83.46 49.16 -4.84
C GLU A 673 -84.58 49.73 -5.73
N GLU A 674 -84.31 49.90 -7.02
CA GLU A 674 -85.31 50.33 -8.00
C GLU A 674 -86.47 49.33 -8.13
N ARG A 675 -86.16 48.02 -8.24
CA ARG A 675 -87.19 46.96 -8.21
C ARG A 675 -88.03 46.98 -6.94
N LYS A 676 -87.43 47.22 -5.78
CA LYS A 676 -88.16 47.32 -4.51
C LYS A 676 -89.12 48.52 -4.51
N ARG A 677 -88.69 49.67 -5.05
CA ARG A 677 -89.55 50.86 -5.20
C ARG A 677 -90.70 50.62 -6.17
N GLU A 678 -90.45 49.94 -7.29
CA GLU A 678 -91.50 49.56 -8.25
C GLU A 678 -92.52 48.60 -7.63
N GLU A 679 -92.07 47.60 -6.87
CA GLU A 679 -92.94 46.65 -6.17
C GLU A 679 -93.78 47.36 -5.09
N GLU A 680 -93.19 48.31 -4.35
CA GLU A 680 -93.92 49.13 -3.37
C GLU A 680 -94.97 50.02 -4.05
N ALA A 681 -94.62 50.65 -5.19
CA ALA A 681 -95.54 51.46 -5.98
C ALA A 681 -96.69 50.62 -6.55
N ALA A 682 -96.41 49.41 -7.03
CA ALA A 682 -97.43 48.47 -7.50
C ALA A 682 -98.39 48.06 -6.37
N LYS A 683 -97.88 47.77 -5.18
CA LYS A 683 -98.71 47.47 -3.99
C LYS A 683 -99.62 48.64 -3.61
N ARG A 684 -99.08 49.88 -3.64
CA ARG A 684 -99.89 51.09 -3.37
C ARG A 684 -100.96 51.31 -4.43
N ALA A 685 -100.65 51.09 -5.71
CA ALA A 685 -101.62 51.19 -6.79
C ALA A 685 -102.72 50.12 -6.70
N GLU A 686 -102.37 48.89 -6.30
CA GLU A 686 -103.33 47.83 -6.06
C GLU A 686 -104.22 48.12 -4.84
N GLU A 687 -103.66 48.68 -3.77
CA GLU A 687 -104.43 49.13 -2.61
C GLU A 687 -105.40 50.28 -2.97
N GLU A 688 -104.96 51.26 -3.78
CA GLU A 688 -105.85 52.30 -4.30
C GLU A 688 -106.96 51.73 -5.19
N ARG A 689 -106.66 50.75 -6.05
CA ARG A 689 -107.68 50.06 -6.86
C ARG A 689 -108.69 49.34 -5.97
N ARG A 690 -108.24 48.63 -4.93
CA ARG A 690 -109.12 47.98 -3.95
C ARG A 690 -110.00 48.98 -3.21
N LYS A 691 -109.45 50.14 -2.83
CA LYS A 691 -110.24 51.22 -2.20
C LYS A 691 -111.29 51.77 -3.16
N LYS A 692 -110.95 51.98 -4.43
CA LYS A 692 -111.90 52.41 -5.46
C LYS A 692 -112.99 51.37 -5.70
N GLU A 693 -112.64 50.08 -5.76
CA GLU A 693 -113.60 48.98 -5.89
C GLU A 693 -114.53 48.89 -4.66
N GLU A 694 -114.01 49.04 -3.43
CA GLU A 694 -114.83 49.14 -2.21
C GLU A 694 -115.74 50.39 -2.22
N GLU A 695 -115.27 51.51 -2.74
CA GLU A 695 -116.06 52.75 -2.86
C GLU A 695 -117.15 52.61 -3.93
N GLU A 696 -116.87 51.93 -5.04
CA GLU A 696 -117.84 51.57 -6.08
C GLU A 696 -118.88 50.56 -5.55
N GLU A 697 -118.46 49.57 -4.77
CA GLU A 697 -119.34 48.59 -4.14
C GLU A 697 -120.29 49.25 -3.12
N LYS A 698 -119.78 50.18 -2.31
CA LYS A 698 -120.60 51.03 -1.42
C LYS A 698 -121.58 51.93 -2.18
N ARG A 699 -121.26 52.36 -3.41
CA ARG A 699 -122.19 53.09 -4.28
C ARG A 699 -123.24 52.17 -4.93
N ARG A 700 -122.90 50.90 -5.20
CA ARG A 700 -123.80 49.92 -5.82
C ARG A 700 -124.83 49.35 -4.86
N TRP A 701 -124.50 49.29 -3.57
CA TRP A 701 -125.41 48.87 -2.49
C TRP A 701 -125.40 49.90 -1.36
N PRO A 702 -126.20 50.97 -1.44
CA PRO A 702 -126.40 51.86 -0.30
C PRO A 702 -127.01 51.06 0.87
N PRO A 703 -126.49 51.21 2.10
CA PRO A 703 -127.03 50.50 3.25
C PRO A 703 -128.51 50.86 3.46
N GLN A 704 -129.37 49.84 3.50
CA GLN A 704 -130.80 50.01 3.73
C GLN A 704 -131.06 50.62 5.12
N PRO A 705 -132.04 51.54 5.25
CA PRO A 705 -132.38 52.13 6.53
C PRO A 705 -132.94 51.08 7.48
N LYS A 706 -132.37 50.99 8.68
CA LYS A 706 -132.93 50.20 9.78
C LYS A 706 -134.28 50.80 10.20
N PRO A 707 -135.30 49.97 10.47
CA PRO A 707 -136.61 50.44 10.89
C PRO A 707 -136.58 51.07 12.30
N PRO A 708 -137.47 52.03 12.59
CA PRO A 708 -137.61 52.61 13.93
C PRO A 708 -138.33 51.65 14.89
N GLU A 709 -137.74 51.43 16.06
CA GLU A 709 -138.45 50.98 17.27
C GLU A 709 -138.86 52.24 18.05
N GLU A 710 -140.11 52.25 18.51
CA GLU A 710 -140.85 53.32 19.24
C GLU A 710 -141.29 54.54 18.38
N ILE A 711 -142.58 54.74 18.07
CA ILE A 711 -143.85 54.05 18.44
C ILE A 711 -144.71 53.87 17.18
#